data_AF-A0A061FL86-F1
#
_entry.id   AF-A0A061FL86-F1
#
_cell.length_a   1.000
_cell.length_b   1.000
_cell.length_c   1.000
_cell.angle_alpha   90.00
_cell.angle_beta   90.00
_cell.angle_gamma   90.00
#
_symmetry.space_group_name_H-M   'P 1'
#
loop_
_entity.id
_entity.type
_entity.pdbx_description
1 polymer ?
#
loop_
_entity_poly.entity_id
_entity_poly.type
_entity_poly.pdbx_seq_one_letter_code
_entity_poly.pdbx_strand_id
1 'polypeptide(L)'
;MDYVAMDNDVAAELIKEKRVTVVVFQKSAVDIAAEVASKNGASHPCTLLFKTVHWTVPEHLLSLAFRGLNRFTELMVHKQGEGFFLWLLALLLSPLSQDGSLFLKKSQSFSFCENGLMVEGEFRRPLLSDIVIFATGYKVDEKLKSIFKSTFYQKCIARSSAPFYGLPRISKMEEEVMEWEKCKRSDAKEIYRRSCVKYCEMEVEIISTQHIKPSSLTPQHLKIFKLSLLDQFIPSPYAPIILFYPTDESTSHLEIPRRLELLKKSLSNTLTSFYPLAGKIRNDLSIECSDQGAYYVEAGVNCRLNEFLNQPDLLFLPRFLPREFILDEPTAGTYVTNIQVNMFECGGIAIGICISHKILDGAALSTFLKAWTATARGCKEAIYPNFIATSLFPTDDLWLRDSSLVMWGSLFRKGKSITRRMIFGTSSIAALKAQATIPGRQCPTRVEAVSAFLWKCTMDASKGKNGFQRPSLLTHLVNLRRRMVQPTENSTGNLLWIASAKSKVENKSDLPDLVGRVREAISRVDGDFLKKLGDDKGKSLMCETLREIGDLVSKEGLDHFGFSSWCKFGFYEADFGWGKPAWVSSFGMENSVYMNLIILVDTRFGDGIEAWVTLDEQDMAILERDEELLRLAMFDPSPLMISKSALN
;
A
#
# COMPACT_ATOMS: atom_id res chain seq x y z
N MET A 1 -1.99 -14.69 28.51
CA MET A 1 -2.75 -15.78 29.15
C MET A 1 -3.92 -16.09 28.26
N ASP A 2 -4.21 -17.37 28.03
CA ASP A 2 -5.40 -17.76 27.28
C ASP A 2 -6.55 -17.93 28.27
N TYR A 3 -7.42 -16.92 28.35
CA TYR A 3 -8.58 -16.91 29.24
C TYR A 3 -9.49 -18.12 28.99
N VAL A 4 -9.49 -18.63 27.76
CA VAL A 4 -10.33 -19.75 27.32
C VAL A 4 -9.74 -21.10 27.71
N ALA A 5 -8.42 -21.17 27.94
CA ALA A 5 -7.74 -22.37 28.40
C ALA A 5 -7.82 -22.57 29.93
N MET A 6 -8.43 -21.62 30.66
CA MET A 6 -8.62 -21.72 32.10
C MET A 6 -9.86 -22.54 32.40
N ASP A 7 -9.78 -23.35 33.45
CA ASP A 7 -10.97 -23.99 34.01
C ASP A 7 -12.01 -22.93 34.42
N ASN A 8 -13.30 -23.23 34.30
CA ASN A 8 -14.37 -22.26 34.57
C ASN A 8 -14.28 -21.66 35.99
N ASP A 9 -13.86 -22.45 36.98
CA ASP A 9 -13.71 -21.96 38.34
C ASP A 9 -12.48 -21.05 38.46
N VAL A 10 -11.41 -21.34 37.71
CA VAL A 10 -10.19 -20.52 37.63
C VAL A 10 -10.43 -19.22 36.86
N ALA A 11 -11.19 -19.26 35.77
CA ALA A 11 -11.58 -18.09 34.98
C ALA A 11 -12.52 -17.18 35.78
N ALA A 12 -13.48 -17.76 36.49
CA ALA A 12 -14.37 -17.03 37.39
C ALA A 12 -13.60 -16.35 38.51
N GLU A 13 -12.65 -17.04 39.15
CA GLU A 13 -11.81 -16.45 40.19
C GLU A 13 -10.83 -15.40 39.62
N LEU A 14 -10.42 -15.55 38.34
CA LEU A 14 -9.60 -14.56 37.66
C LEU A 14 -10.32 -13.22 37.48
N ILE A 15 -11.62 -13.21 37.14
CA ILE A 15 -12.40 -11.98 36.88
C ILE A 15 -13.08 -11.39 38.12
N LYS A 16 -13.24 -12.19 39.17
CA LYS A 16 -13.94 -11.81 40.41
C LYS A 16 -13.33 -10.55 41.02
N GLU A 17 -14.20 -9.60 41.38
CA GLU A 17 -13.84 -8.33 42.03
C GLU A 17 -12.81 -7.48 41.26
N LYS A 18 -12.75 -7.64 39.93
CA LYS A 18 -11.85 -6.87 39.04
C LYS A 18 -12.62 -6.07 38.01
N ARG A 19 -12.07 -4.92 37.63
CA ARG A 19 -12.58 -4.12 36.50
C ARG A 19 -12.12 -4.77 35.21
N VAL A 20 -13.05 -5.36 34.48
CA VAL A 20 -12.75 -6.09 33.25
C VAL A 20 -13.29 -5.30 32.05
N THR A 21 -12.44 -5.10 31.05
CA THR A 21 -12.84 -4.56 29.75
C THR A 21 -12.79 -5.65 28.69
N VAL A 22 -13.92 -5.92 28.04
CA VAL A 22 -14.02 -6.87 26.92
C VAL A 22 -14.02 -6.09 25.61
N VAL A 23 -13.04 -6.35 24.75
CA VAL A 23 -12.90 -5.69 23.45
C VAL A 23 -13.43 -6.60 22.35
N VAL A 24 -14.43 -6.10 21.61
CA VAL A 24 -15.14 -6.87 20.58
C VAL A 24 -15.10 -6.20 19.22
N PHE A 25 -15.04 -7.03 18.16
CA PHE A 25 -15.21 -6.59 16.78
C PHE A 25 -16.56 -7.11 16.26
N GLN A 26 -17.42 -6.17 15.82
CA GLN A 26 -18.81 -6.44 15.42
C GLN A 26 -19.64 -7.16 16.51
N LYS A 27 -20.17 -8.36 16.21
CA LYS A 27 -21.12 -9.13 17.07
C LYS A 27 -20.43 -10.18 17.96
N SER A 28 -19.11 -10.14 18.07
CA SER A 28 -18.33 -11.21 18.71
C SER A 28 -18.32 -11.09 20.25
N ALA A 29 -18.37 -12.23 20.95
CA ALA A 29 -17.99 -12.37 22.37
C ALA A 29 -18.73 -11.51 23.43
N VAL A 30 -19.95 -11.10 23.12
CA VAL A 30 -20.84 -10.35 24.04
C VAL A 30 -21.30 -11.21 25.23
N ASP A 31 -21.33 -12.52 25.06
CA ASP A 31 -21.55 -13.52 26.10
C ASP A 31 -20.52 -13.42 27.24
N ILE A 32 -19.25 -13.18 26.91
CA ILE A 32 -18.18 -12.99 27.91
C ILE A 32 -18.44 -11.73 28.75
N ALA A 33 -18.84 -10.63 28.10
CA ALA A 33 -19.16 -9.40 28.82
C ALA A 33 -20.39 -9.54 29.72
N ALA A 34 -21.40 -10.31 29.30
CA ALA A 34 -22.57 -10.61 30.12
C ALA A 34 -22.22 -11.51 31.31
N GLU A 35 -21.35 -12.50 31.12
CA GLU A 35 -20.86 -13.37 32.20
C GLU A 35 -20.12 -12.55 33.26
N VAL A 36 -19.16 -11.72 32.84
CA VAL A 36 -18.41 -10.82 33.72
C VAL A 36 -19.34 -9.85 34.46
N ALA A 37 -20.27 -9.21 33.74
CA ALA A 37 -21.24 -8.28 34.34
C ALA A 37 -22.12 -8.98 35.38
N SER A 38 -22.62 -10.19 35.09
CA SER A 38 -23.46 -10.96 36.01
C SER A 38 -22.72 -11.41 37.27
N LYS A 39 -21.42 -11.71 37.14
CA LYS A 39 -20.57 -12.20 38.24
C LYS A 39 -20.13 -11.09 39.17
N ASN A 40 -19.72 -9.95 38.62
CA ASN A 40 -19.14 -8.85 39.39
C ASN A 40 -20.17 -7.80 39.83
N GLY A 41 -21.32 -7.74 39.13
CA GLY A 41 -22.39 -6.81 39.39
C GLY A 41 -21.95 -5.34 39.28
N ALA A 42 -22.78 -4.43 39.80
CA ALA A 42 -22.52 -2.98 39.75
C ALA A 42 -21.29 -2.53 40.57
N SER A 43 -20.78 -3.39 41.46
CA SER A 43 -19.61 -3.07 42.30
C SER A 43 -18.30 -3.01 41.50
N HIS A 44 -18.15 -3.90 40.50
CA HIS A 44 -16.98 -3.98 39.62
C HIS A 44 -17.47 -4.16 38.18
N PRO A 45 -18.02 -3.10 37.58
CA PRO A 45 -18.79 -3.20 36.34
C PRO A 45 -17.90 -3.59 35.15
N CYS A 46 -18.45 -4.40 34.25
CA CYS A 46 -17.80 -4.78 33.00
C CYS A 46 -17.91 -3.64 32.00
N THR A 47 -16.83 -3.33 31.28
CA THR A 47 -16.90 -2.42 30.11
C THR A 47 -16.81 -3.24 28.83
N LEU A 48 -17.82 -3.12 27.96
CA LEU A 48 -17.79 -3.69 26.62
C LEU A 48 -17.39 -2.60 25.62
N LEU A 49 -16.20 -2.74 25.05
CA LEU A 49 -15.63 -1.79 24.09
C LEU A 49 -15.83 -2.30 22.65
N PHE A 50 -16.68 -1.62 21.88
CA PHE A 50 -16.96 -1.91 20.48
C PHE A 50 -15.99 -1.19 19.54
N LYS A 51 -15.26 -1.95 18.72
CA LYS A 51 -14.48 -1.42 17.60
C LYS A 51 -15.35 -1.29 16.33
N THR A 52 -15.54 -0.08 15.82
CA THR A 52 -16.29 0.19 14.58
C THR A 52 -15.38 0.34 13.36
N VAL A 53 -15.86 -0.01 12.16
CA VAL A 53 -15.17 0.22 10.88
C VAL A 53 -15.53 1.61 10.34
N HIS A 54 -14.55 2.37 9.81
CA HIS A 54 -14.68 3.75 9.33
C HIS A 54 -15.90 3.99 8.43
N TRP A 55 -16.83 4.83 8.90
CA TRP A 55 -17.78 5.57 8.07
C TRP A 55 -17.76 7.03 8.53
N THR A 56 -17.05 7.88 7.79
CA THR A 56 -17.07 9.33 7.97
C THR A 56 -18.36 9.89 7.36
N VAL A 57 -19.29 10.35 8.21
CA VAL A 57 -20.42 11.20 7.79
C VAL A 57 -20.03 12.65 8.10
N PRO A 58 -20.18 13.61 7.16
CA PRO A 58 -19.80 15.01 7.37
C PRO A 58 -20.53 15.67 8.56
N GLU A 59 -19.80 16.43 9.38
CA GLU A 59 -20.26 17.09 10.62
C GLU A 59 -21.49 18.01 10.48
N HIS A 60 -21.75 18.55 9.28
CA HIS A 60 -22.89 19.45 9.06
C HIS A 60 -24.26 18.72 9.03
N LEU A 61 -24.27 17.41 8.79
CA LEU A 61 -25.49 16.57 8.86
C LEU A 61 -25.83 16.15 10.30
N LEU A 62 -24.85 16.20 11.20
CA LEU A 62 -25.02 15.94 12.63
C LEU A 62 -25.65 17.13 13.37
N SER A 63 -25.47 18.37 12.91
CA SER A 63 -25.97 19.56 13.64
C SER A 63 -27.49 19.75 13.55
N LEU A 64 -28.16 19.17 12.54
CA LEU A 64 -29.60 19.29 12.33
C LEU A 64 -30.45 18.20 13.01
N ALA A 65 -29.84 17.13 13.53
CA ALA A 65 -30.56 16.01 14.16
C ALA A 65 -30.50 15.97 15.70
N PHE A 66 -29.73 16.86 16.34
CA PHE A 66 -29.39 16.75 17.77
C PHE A 66 -29.91 17.86 18.69
N ARG A 67 -31.04 18.49 18.35
CA ARG A 67 -31.78 19.32 19.32
C ARG A 67 -32.98 18.57 19.89
N GLY A 68 -32.67 17.70 20.85
CA GLY A 68 -33.59 17.35 21.93
C GLY A 68 -34.05 15.89 21.99
N LEU A 69 -33.15 14.92 22.22
CA LEU A 69 -33.53 13.57 22.69
C LEU A 69 -32.43 12.96 23.59
N ASN A 70 -32.83 12.25 24.65
CA ASN A 70 -31.96 11.64 25.67
C ASN A 70 -31.13 10.46 25.11
N ARG A 71 -29.95 10.20 25.71
CA ARG A 71 -28.89 9.23 25.30
C ARG A 71 -29.31 7.77 25.00
N PHE A 72 -30.57 7.37 25.20
CA PHE A 72 -31.06 6.01 24.91
C PHE A 72 -31.84 5.87 23.59
N THR A 73 -32.27 6.97 22.95
CA THR A 73 -32.99 6.87 21.66
C THR A 73 -32.09 6.48 20.49
N GLU A 74 -30.77 6.61 20.58
CA GLU A 74 -29.84 6.22 19.50
C GLU A 74 -29.79 4.70 19.23
N LEU A 75 -30.20 3.86 20.20
CA LEU A 75 -30.22 2.40 20.04
C LEU A 75 -31.60 1.86 19.62
N MET A 76 -32.64 2.68 19.68
CA MET A 76 -34.00 2.30 19.27
C MET A 76 -34.44 2.91 17.94
N VAL A 77 -33.66 3.85 17.38
CA VAL A 77 -33.92 4.38 16.03
C VAL A 77 -33.30 3.42 15.01
N HIS A 78 -34.16 2.62 14.38
CA HIS A 78 -33.79 1.74 13.28
C HIS A 78 -33.22 2.56 12.10
N LYS A 79 -31.92 2.44 11.80
CA LYS A 79 -31.37 2.92 10.52
C LYS A 79 -31.71 1.94 9.40
N GLN A 80 -31.99 2.43 8.19
CA GLN A 80 -32.10 1.57 7.01
C GLN A 80 -30.75 0.88 6.77
N GLY A 81 -30.72 -0.46 6.87
CA GLY A 81 -29.52 -1.29 6.68
C GLY A 81 -28.92 -1.91 7.94
N GLU A 82 -29.41 -1.59 9.15
CA GLU A 82 -29.01 -2.30 10.38
C GLU A 82 -29.79 -3.62 10.53
N GLY A 83 -29.08 -4.74 10.73
CA GLY A 83 -29.68 -6.07 10.81
C GLY A 83 -30.37 -6.35 12.15
N PHE A 84 -31.51 -7.05 12.11
CA PHE A 84 -32.35 -7.55 13.22
C PHE A 84 -31.60 -7.97 14.52
N PHE A 85 -30.39 -8.51 14.38
CA PHE A 85 -29.58 -8.97 15.52
C PHE A 85 -28.99 -7.87 16.40
N LEU A 86 -28.68 -6.68 15.87
CA LEU A 86 -28.20 -5.56 16.69
C LEU A 86 -29.30 -5.05 17.64
N TRP A 87 -30.54 -5.05 17.13
CA TRP A 87 -31.74 -4.75 17.91
C TRP A 87 -32.03 -5.81 18.98
N LEU A 88 -31.93 -7.10 18.64
CA LEU A 88 -32.07 -8.20 19.61
C LEU A 88 -30.97 -8.19 20.69
N LEU A 89 -29.74 -7.83 20.32
CA LEU A 89 -28.62 -7.70 21.26
C LEU A 89 -28.86 -6.57 22.27
N ALA A 90 -29.40 -5.43 21.81
CA ALA A 90 -29.76 -4.32 22.67
C ALA A 90 -30.86 -4.70 23.67
N LEU A 91 -31.82 -5.54 23.26
CA LEU A 91 -32.85 -6.09 24.16
C LEU A 91 -32.25 -7.03 25.23
N LEU A 92 -31.34 -7.93 24.84
CA LEU A 92 -30.74 -8.91 25.75
C LEU A 92 -29.83 -8.29 26.82
N LEU A 93 -29.09 -7.23 26.48
CA LEU A 93 -28.18 -6.56 27.41
C LEU A 93 -28.83 -5.43 28.22
N SER A 94 -30.07 -5.07 27.89
CA SER A 94 -30.81 -3.98 28.54
C SER A 94 -30.88 -4.12 30.08
N PRO A 95 -31.16 -5.31 30.67
CA PRO A 95 -31.25 -5.44 32.12
C PRO A 95 -29.92 -5.17 32.84
N LEU A 96 -28.80 -5.69 32.29
CA LEU A 96 -27.44 -5.52 32.85
C LEU A 96 -26.89 -4.10 32.65
N SER A 97 -27.41 -3.37 31.66
CA SER A 97 -27.10 -1.95 31.49
C SER A 97 -27.88 -1.09 32.49
N GLN A 98 -29.14 -1.44 32.76
CA GLN A 98 -30.01 -0.72 33.69
C GLN A 98 -29.58 -0.88 35.16
N ASP A 99 -29.05 -2.05 35.55
CA ASP A 99 -28.55 -2.28 36.91
C ASP A 99 -27.13 -1.73 37.15
N GLY A 100 -26.48 -1.17 36.10
CA GLY A 100 -25.15 -0.56 36.17
C GLY A 100 -23.99 -1.55 36.16
N SER A 101 -24.23 -2.84 35.93
CA SER A 101 -23.19 -3.88 35.87
C SER A 101 -22.43 -3.93 34.53
N LEU A 102 -23.00 -3.35 33.46
CA LEU A 102 -22.40 -3.32 32.12
C LEU A 102 -22.40 -1.92 31.49
N PHE A 103 -21.21 -1.42 31.15
CA PHE A 103 -21.04 -0.18 30.39
C PHE A 103 -20.68 -0.46 28.93
N LEU A 104 -21.38 0.20 28.01
CA LEU A 104 -21.10 0.12 26.59
C LEU A 104 -20.31 1.34 26.13
N LYS A 105 -19.13 1.11 25.53
CA LYS A 105 -18.32 2.17 24.91
C LYS A 105 -18.04 1.84 23.45
N LYS A 106 -18.09 2.85 22.58
CA LYS A 106 -17.68 2.74 21.17
C LYS A 106 -16.35 3.47 21.00
N SER A 107 -15.43 2.89 20.25
CA SER A 107 -14.20 3.57 19.85
C SER A 107 -13.69 3.10 18.49
N GLN A 108 -12.98 3.98 17.79
CA GLN A 108 -12.29 3.63 16.55
C GLN A 108 -10.89 3.06 16.85
N SER A 109 -10.20 3.64 17.83
CA SER A 109 -8.90 3.16 18.36
C SER A 109 -8.84 3.23 19.89
N PHE A 110 -7.89 2.49 20.47
CA PHE A 110 -7.55 2.60 21.89
C PHE A 110 -6.11 2.12 22.09
N SER A 111 -5.46 2.63 23.12
CA SER A 111 -4.10 2.20 23.52
C SER A 111 -4.07 1.73 24.97
N PHE A 112 -3.04 0.98 25.33
CA PHE A 112 -2.83 0.56 26.72
C PHE A 112 -2.11 1.64 27.52
N CYS A 113 -2.45 1.75 28.79
CA CYS A 113 -1.72 2.55 29.76
C CYS A 113 -1.54 1.78 31.07
N GLU A 114 -0.69 2.29 31.96
CA GLU A 114 -0.32 1.62 33.23
C GLU A 114 -1.53 1.21 34.08
N ASN A 115 -2.64 1.95 33.98
CA ASN A 115 -3.85 1.73 34.79
C ASN A 115 -5.07 1.23 33.98
N GLY A 116 -4.92 0.85 32.70
CA GLY A 116 -6.04 0.36 31.88
C GLY A 116 -5.94 0.74 30.39
N LEU A 117 -7.02 1.27 29.81
CA LEU A 117 -7.08 1.64 28.38
C LEU A 117 -7.25 3.16 28.19
N MET A 118 -6.54 3.73 27.22
CA MET A 118 -6.80 5.07 26.70
C MET A 118 -7.69 4.95 25.47
N VAL A 119 -8.91 5.49 25.54
CA VAL A 119 -9.90 5.41 24.48
C VAL A 119 -9.92 6.73 23.70
N GLU A 120 -9.88 6.65 22.38
CA GLU A 120 -9.87 7.82 21.49
C GLU A 120 -11.02 8.79 21.80
N GLY A 121 -10.71 10.08 21.98
CA GLY A 121 -11.67 11.11 22.39
C GLY A 121 -11.73 11.37 23.91
N GLU A 122 -11.16 10.51 24.75
CA GLU A 122 -11.08 10.69 26.21
C GLU A 122 -9.64 10.99 26.69
N PHE A 123 -9.00 12.03 26.12
CA PHE A 123 -7.58 12.37 26.32
C PHE A 123 -7.16 12.73 27.77
N ARG A 124 -8.07 12.77 28.74
CA ARG A 124 -7.78 13.24 30.11
C ARG A 124 -7.96 12.19 31.21
N ARG A 125 -8.55 11.02 30.95
CA ARG A 125 -8.71 9.97 31.98
C ARG A 125 -8.68 8.56 31.35
N PRO A 126 -7.85 7.64 31.86
CA PRO A 126 -7.84 6.26 31.39
C PRO A 126 -9.09 5.49 31.84
N LEU A 127 -9.56 4.58 31.00
CA LEU A 127 -10.54 3.55 31.35
C LEU A 127 -9.86 2.51 32.23
N LEU A 128 -10.05 2.66 33.55
CA LEU A 128 -9.41 1.80 34.53
C LEU A 128 -9.82 0.34 34.34
N SER A 129 -8.85 -0.52 34.04
CA SER A 129 -9.08 -1.93 33.74
C SER A 129 -7.98 -2.76 34.38
N ASP A 130 -8.37 -3.70 35.24
CA ASP A 130 -7.47 -4.67 35.86
C ASP A 130 -7.23 -5.86 34.92
N ILE A 131 -8.20 -6.15 34.03
CA ILE A 131 -8.12 -7.19 33.00
C ILE A 131 -8.72 -6.66 31.69
N VAL A 132 -8.06 -6.95 30.55
CA VAL A 132 -8.60 -6.68 29.22
C VAL A 132 -8.68 -7.99 28.43
N ILE A 133 -9.90 -8.36 27.99
CA ILE A 133 -10.17 -9.59 27.23
C ILE A 133 -10.40 -9.23 25.76
N PHE A 134 -9.56 -9.75 24.86
CA PHE A 134 -9.69 -9.55 23.41
C PHE A 134 -10.43 -10.69 22.74
N ALA A 135 -11.50 -10.36 22.03
CA ALA A 135 -12.34 -11.37 21.40
C ALA A 135 -12.77 -10.97 19.97
N THR A 136 -11.78 -10.83 19.08
CA THR A 136 -11.93 -10.29 17.71
C THR A 136 -11.85 -11.35 16.59
N GLY A 137 -11.67 -12.64 16.90
CA GLY A 137 -11.29 -13.68 15.92
C GLY A 137 -12.36 -14.70 15.50
N TYR A 138 -13.64 -14.36 15.33
CA TYR A 138 -14.68 -15.38 15.11
C TYR A 138 -15.59 -15.14 13.87
N LYS A 139 -15.74 -16.16 13.01
CA LYS A 139 -16.69 -16.17 11.86
C LYS A 139 -18.10 -16.54 12.32
N VAL A 140 -18.78 -15.58 12.97
CA VAL A 140 -20.14 -15.70 13.51
C VAL A 140 -21.16 -16.19 12.46
N ASP A 141 -21.04 -15.72 11.23
CA ASP A 141 -22.09 -15.87 10.21
C ASP A 141 -22.22 -17.31 9.69
N GLU A 142 -21.12 -18.07 9.57
CA GLU A 142 -21.17 -19.46 9.08
C GLU A 142 -21.78 -20.41 10.12
N LYS A 143 -21.48 -20.21 11.41
CA LYS A 143 -22.01 -21.06 12.48
C LYS A 143 -23.47 -20.72 12.81
N LEU A 144 -23.87 -19.44 12.78
CA LEU A 144 -25.29 -19.07 12.91
C LEU A 144 -26.17 -19.68 11.81
N LYS A 145 -25.67 -19.78 10.56
CA LYS A 145 -26.40 -20.49 9.48
C LYS A 145 -26.68 -21.95 9.82
N SER A 146 -25.72 -22.67 10.38
CA SER A 146 -25.91 -24.10 10.67
C SER A 146 -26.92 -24.40 11.79
N ILE A 147 -27.29 -23.39 12.60
CA ILE A 147 -28.13 -23.57 13.79
C ILE A 147 -29.62 -23.39 13.47
N PHE A 148 -29.98 -22.47 12.57
CA PHE A 148 -31.37 -22.28 12.18
C PHE A 148 -31.78 -23.34 11.15
N LYS A 149 -32.84 -24.11 11.41
CA LYS A 149 -33.42 -25.04 10.41
C LYS A 149 -34.04 -24.31 9.21
N SER A 150 -34.47 -23.07 9.41
CA SER A 150 -35.14 -22.26 8.39
C SER A 150 -34.17 -21.70 7.37
N THR A 151 -34.30 -22.15 6.12
CA THR A 151 -33.50 -21.68 4.96
C THR A 151 -33.64 -20.18 4.69
N PHE A 152 -34.73 -19.56 5.16
CA PHE A 152 -34.91 -18.10 5.11
C PHE A 152 -33.91 -17.38 6.02
N TYR A 153 -33.81 -17.77 7.30
CA TYR A 153 -32.86 -17.15 8.24
C TYR A 153 -31.40 -17.46 7.91
N GLN A 154 -31.12 -18.67 7.43
CA GLN A 154 -29.80 -19.03 6.90
C GLN A 154 -29.36 -18.07 5.78
N LYS A 155 -30.29 -17.70 4.88
CA LYS A 155 -30.03 -16.73 3.80
C LYS A 155 -29.95 -15.29 4.29
N CYS A 156 -30.73 -14.88 5.29
CA CYS A 156 -30.63 -13.53 5.87
C CYS A 156 -29.31 -13.29 6.61
N ILE A 157 -28.73 -14.33 7.23
CA ILE A 157 -27.41 -14.28 7.86
C ILE A 157 -26.30 -14.26 6.79
N ALA A 158 -26.51 -14.98 5.68
CA ALA A 158 -25.66 -14.99 4.49
C ALA A 158 -25.95 -13.77 3.58
N ARG A 159 -25.58 -12.54 3.96
CA ARG A 159 -25.72 -11.31 3.14
C ARG A 159 -25.87 -11.58 1.64
N SER A 160 -27.11 -11.57 1.14
CA SER A 160 -27.42 -11.72 -0.28
C SER A 160 -28.39 -10.63 -0.70
N SER A 161 -27.98 -9.92 -1.74
CA SER A 161 -28.71 -8.92 -2.50
C SER A 161 -29.77 -9.59 -3.39
N ALA A 162 -31.03 -9.68 -2.95
CA ALA A 162 -32.20 -9.88 -3.83
C ALA A 162 -33.53 -9.62 -3.08
N PRO A 163 -34.61 -9.23 -3.78
CA PRO A 163 -35.73 -8.46 -3.21
C PRO A 163 -36.87 -9.33 -2.63
N PHE A 164 -37.54 -8.77 -1.63
CA PHE A 164 -38.87 -9.11 -1.10
C PHE A 164 -39.23 -10.60 -0.92
N TYR A 165 -39.03 -11.10 0.30
CA TYR A 165 -39.77 -12.25 0.83
C TYR A 165 -40.47 -11.82 2.13
N GLY A 166 -41.76 -12.16 2.26
CA GLY A 166 -42.58 -11.79 3.42
C GLY A 166 -42.04 -12.37 4.73
N LEU A 167 -42.06 -11.56 5.79
CA LEU A 167 -41.61 -11.97 7.12
C LEU A 167 -42.48 -13.14 7.65
N PRO A 168 -41.87 -14.15 8.30
CA PRO A 168 -42.62 -15.19 8.99
C PRO A 168 -43.45 -14.60 10.16
N ARG A 169 -44.53 -15.29 10.54
CA ARG A 169 -45.35 -14.89 11.70
C ARG A 169 -44.53 -14.99 12.98
N ILE A 170 -44.73 -14.02 13.88
CA ILE A 170 -44.02 -13.86 15.18
C ILE A 170 -43.95 -15.19 15.95
N SER A 171 -45.04 -15.95 16.02
CA SER A 171 -45.09 -17.23 16.75
C SER A 171 -44.06 -18.27 16.24
N LYS A 172 -43.78 -18.26 14.93
CA LYS A 172 -42.78 -19.15 14.32
C LYS A 172 -41.36 -18.65 14.59
N MET A 173 -41.19 -17.35 14.73
CA MET A 173 -39.92 -16.73 15.12
C MET A 173 -39.60 -17.05 16.59
N GLU A 174 -40.61 -17.03 17.46
CA GLU A 174 -40.49 -17.36 18.89
C GLU A 174 -40.13 -18.83 19.12
N GLU A 175 -40.72 -19.77 18.37
CA GLU A 175 -40.35 -21.20 18.42
C GLU A 175 -38.89 -21.43 18.01
N GLU A 176 -38.41 -20.79 16.94
CA GLU A 176 -37.03 -20.94 16.48
C GLU A 176 -36.01 -20.31 17.45
N VAL A 177 -36.39 -19.24 18.18
CA VAL A 177 -35.58 -18.64 19.25
C VAL A 177 -35.50 -19.57 20.48
N MET A 178 -36.59 -20.22 20.84
CA MET A 178 -36.61 -21.22 21.93
C MET A 178 -35.78 -22.46 21.59
N GLU A 179 -35.78 -22.89 20.32
CA GLU A 179 -34.92 -23.98 19.82
C GLU A 179 -33.43 -23.57 19.85
N TRP A 180 -33.12 -22.31 19.49
CA TRP A 180 -31.78 -21.72 19.62
C TRP A 180 -31.27 -21.70 21.06
N GLU A 181 -32.10 -21.32 22.04
CA GLU A 181 -31.71 -21.35 23.45
C GLU A 181 -31.43 -22.78 23.97
N LYS A 182 -32.16 -23.79 23.48
CA LYS A 182 -31.89 -25.20 23.80
C LYS A 182 -30.57 -25.70 23.22
N CYS A 183 -30.30 -25.45 21.94
CA CYS A 183 -29.02 -25.83 21.30
C CYS A 183 -27.82 -25.09 21.90
N LYS A 184 -27.98 -23.80 22.24
CA LYS A 184 -26.95 -23.00 22.90
C LYS A 184 -26.55 -23.61 24.25
N ARG A 185 -27.50 -24.20 25.00
CA ARG A 185 -27.23 -24.85 26.29
C ARG A 185 -26.58 -26.24 26.14
N SER A 186 -26.80 -26.96 25.02
CA SER A 186 -26.15 -28.27 24.78
C SER A 186 -24.72 -28.13 24.23
N ASP A 187 -24.49 -27.19 23.33
CA ASP A 187 -23.20 -27.05 22.63
C ASP A 187 -22.15 -26.24 23.42
N ALA A 188 -22.58 -25.58 24.51
CA ALA A 188 -21.73 -24.80 25.42
C ALA A 188 -20.56 -25.60 26.01
N LYS A 189 -20.65 -26.94 26.07
CA LYS A 189 -19.68 -27.79 26.79
C LYS A 189 -18.54 -28.38 25.95
N GLU A 190 -18.61 -28.41 24.61
CA GLU A 190 -17.68 -29.26 23.83
C GLU A 190 -16.84 -28.56 22.74
N ILE A 191 -17.21 -27.37 22.24
CA ILE A 191 -16.57 -26.87 21.00
C ILE A 191 -16.32 -25.35 20.99
N TYR A 192 -15.35 -24.90 21.79
CA TYR A 192 -14.84 -23.52 21.70
C TYR A 192 -13.30 -23.50 21.70
N ARG A 193 -12.69 -23.63 20.52
CA ARG A 193 -11.29 -23.23 20.29
C ARG A 193 -11.24 -21.73 19.96
N ARG A 194 -10.60 -20.91 20.79
CA ARG A 194 -10.49 -19.45 20.59
C ARG A 194 -9.14 -18.93 21.12
N SER A 195 -8.38 -18.27 20.27
CA SER A 195 -6.98 -17.86 20.51
C SER A 195 -6.85 -16.39 20.93
N CYS A 196 -5.93 -16.06 21.84
CA CYS A 196 -5.51 -14.68 22.14
C CYS A 196 -4.26 -14.28 21.31
N VAL A 197 -4.28 -13.11 20.66
CA VAL A 197 -3.09 -12.45 20.10
C VAL A 197 -3.00 -11.04 20.67
N LYS A 198 -1.88 -10.72 21.32
CA LYS A 198 -1.51 -9.37 21.77
C LYS A 198 -1.04 -8.60 20.53
N TYR A 199 -1.79 -7.62 20.05
CA TYR A 199 -1.28 -6.64 19.09
C TYR A 199 -0.57 -5.54 19.88
N CYS A 200 0.76 -5.52 19.86
CA CYS A 200 1.46 -4.24 19.96
C CYS A 200 1.19 -3.52 18.64
N GLU A 201 0.53 -2.37 18.69
CA GLU A 201 0.34 -1.54 17.50
C GLU A 201 1.71 -1.07 17.03
N MET A 202 2.06 -1.37 15.77
CA MET A 202 3.33 -0.95 15.19
C MET A 202 3.30 0.57 15.02
N GLU A 203 4.32 1.24 15.52
CA GLU A 203 4.44 2.70 15.54
C GLU A 203 5.84 3.10 15.03
N VAL A 204 5.87 4.22 14.31
CA VAL A 204 7.10 4.86 13.84
C VAL A 204 7.19 6.20 14.55
N GLU A 205 8.20 6.36 15.41
CA GLU A 205 8.43 7.58 16.18
C GLU A 205 9.63 8.34 15.59
N ILE A 206 9.44 9.62 15.25
CA ILE A 206 10.53 10.46 14.76
C ILE A 206 11.43 10.84 15.93
N ILE A 207 12.72 10.47 15.84
CA ILE A 207 13.74 10.75 16.85
C ILE A 207 14.49 12.04 16.54
N SER A 208 14.88 12.23 15.27
CA SER A 208 15.61 13.42 14.86
C SER A 208 15.33 13.80 13.41
N THR A 209 15.46 15.10 13.13
CA THR A 209 15.31 15.68 11.79
C THR A 209 16.46 16.66 11.56
N GLN A 210 17.10 16.56 10.39
CA GLN A 210 18.23 17.42 10.02
C GLN A 210 18.34 17.56 8.50
N HIS A 211 19.24 18.45 8.06
CA HIS A 211 19.53 18.64 6.64
C HIS A 211 20.97 18.26 6.32
N ILE A 212 21.15 17.25 5.47
CA ILE A 212 22.49 16.76 5.09
C ILE A 212 22.99 17.58 3.91
N LYS A 213 23.94 18.45 4.17
CA LYS A 213 24.56 19.32 3.17
C LYS A 213 25.66 18.58 2.39
N PRO A 214 25.97 19.00 1.15
CA PRO A 214 27.14 18.50 0.45
C PRO A 214 28.41 18.80 1.25
N SER A 215 29.41 17.92 1.15
CA SER A 215 30.67 18.07 1.90
C SER A 215 31.55 19.20 1.40
N SER A 216 31.32 19.68 0.18
CA SER A 216 31.89 20.92 -0.35
C SER A 216 30.80 21.81 -0.96
N LEU A 217 31.00 23.13 -0.89
CA LEU A 217 30.06 24.11 -1.43
C LEU A 217 29.87 23.95 -2.94
N THR A 218 28.61 24.04 -3.38
CA THR A 218 28.29 24.09 -4.81
C THR A 218 28.85 25.39 -5.41
N PRO A 219 29.68 25.34 -6.47
CA PRO A 219 30.21 26.52 -7.15
C PRO A 219 29.12 27.49 -7.62
N GLN A 220 29.44 28.79 -7.68
CA GLN A 220 28.44 29.84 -7.98
C GLN A 220 27.71 29.63 -9.32
N HIS A 221 28.43 29.16 -10.35
CA HIS A 221 27.87 28.89 -11.67
C HIS A 221 26.95 27.65 -11.73
N LEU A 222 26.95 26.82 -10.68
CA LEU A 222 26.11 25.62 -10.54
C LEU A 222 24.92 25.83 -9.60
N LYS A 223 24.73 27.03 -9.04
CA LYS A 223 23.67 27.32 -8.07
C LYS A 223 22.25 27.20 -8.63
N ILE A 224 22.09 27.30 -9.95
CA ILE A 224 20.81 27.03 -10.62
C ILE A 224 21.01 25.85 -11.57
N PHE A 225 20.35 24.74 -11.28
CA PHE A 225 20.30 23.60 -12.19
C PHE A 225 19.04 23.70 -13.05
N LYS A 226 19.20 23.71 -14.36
CA LYS A 226 18.08 23.69 -15.31
C LYS A 226 17.58 22.27 -15.50
N LEU A 227 16.27 22.08 -15.48
CA LEU A 227 15.65 20.80 -15.84
C LEU A 227 15.67 20.62 -17.37
N SER A 228 15.78 19.37 -17.82
CA SER A 228 15.65 19.01 -19.23
C SER A 228 14.18 19.03 -19.68
N LEU A 229 13.94 19.01 -20.98
CA LEU A 229 12.57 18.97 -21.53
C LEU A 229 11.83 17.74 -21.00
N LEU A 230 12.47 16.57 -20.99
CA LEU A 230 11.86 15.33 -20.51
C LEU A 230 11.60 15.30 -19.00
N ASP A 231 12.25 16.16 -18.21
CA ASP A 231 11.91 16.35 -16.79
C ASP A 231 10.54 17.01 -16.60
N GLN A 232 10.08 17.78 -17.60
CA GLN A 232 8.74 18.38 -17.60
C GLN A 232 7.62 17.37 -17.85
N PHE A 233 7.93 16.23 -18.49
CA PHE A 233 6.95 15.20 -18.84
C PHE A 233 6.33 14.54 -17.60
N ILE A 234 7.04 14.57 -16.46
CA ILE A 234 6.57 13.97 -15.22
C ILE A 234 5.74 14.98 -14.40
N PRO A 235 4.49 14.63 -14.01
CA PRO A 235 3.57 15.57 -13.35
C PRO A 235 3.98 15.86 -11.89
N SER A 236 4.83 15.01 -11.29
CA SER A 236 5.48 15.10 -9.98
C SER A 236 4.60 14.89 -8.74
N PRO A 237 4.93 13.84 -7.94
CA PRO A 237 4.86 13.95 -6.48
C PRO A 237 6.00 13.20 -5.75
N TYR A 238 7.21 13.05 -6.31
CA TYR A 238 8.32 12.18 -5.81
C TYR A 238 8.20 10.69 -6.16
N ALA A 239 9.35 10.02 -6.28
CA ALA A 239 9.48 8.58 -6.51
C ALA A 239 9.93 7.87 -5.22
N PRO A 240 9.06 7.11 -4.54
CA PRO A 240 9.41 6.45 -3.28
C PRO A 240 10.01 5.06 -3.50
N ILE A 241 11.00 4.73 -2.69
CA ILE A 241 11.55 3.37 -2.57
C ILE A 241 11.93 3.12 -1.12
N ILE A 242 11.74 1.89 -0.63
CA ILE A 242 12.17 1.51 0.72
C ILE A 242 13.10 0.30 0.63
N LEU A 243 14.24 0.40 1.29
CA LEU A 243 15.27 -0.65 1.35
C LEU A 243 15.33 -1.21 2.78
N PHE A 244 15.04 -2.49 2.95
CA PHE A 244 15.04 -3.16 4.26
C PHE A 244 16.32 -3.98 4.46
N TYR A 245 17.09 -3.64 5.49
CA TYR A 245 18.35 -4.29 5.85
C TYR A 245 18.18 -5.05 7.17
N PRO A 246 18.16 -6.39 7.14
CA PRO A 246 18.22 -7.18 8.38
C PRO A 246 19.57 -6.97 9.05
N THR A 247 19.63 -7.28 10.33
CA THR A 247 20.88 -7.33 11.09
C THR A 247 21.13 -8.77 11.53
N ASP A 248 22.38 -9.19 11.56
CA ASP A 248 22.76 -10.51 12.08
C ASP A 248 22.62 -10.52 13.60
N GLU A 249 22.20 -11.63 14.18
CA GLU A 249 21.96 -11.77 15.63
C GLU A 249 23.23 -11.53 16.48
N SER A 250 24.41 -11.63 15.88
CA SER A 250 25.71 -11.32 16.51
C SER A 250 26.09 -9.83 16.48
N THR A 251 25.31 -8.99 15.81
CA THR A 251 25.60 -7.56 15.64
C THR A 251 25.32 -6.82 16.95
N SER A 252 26.35 -6.19 17.53
CA SER A 252 26.17 -5.37 18.73
C SER A 252 25.30 -4.15 18.43
N HIS A 253 24.38 -3.79 19.34
CA HIS A 253 23.61 -2.53 19.27
C HIS A 253 24.51 -1.28 19.16
N LEU A 254 25.78 -1.38 19.57
CA LEU A 254 26.80 -0.33 19.41
C LEU A 254 27.12 -0.02 17.94
N GLU A 255 26.74 -0.87 16.98
CA GLU A 255 26.94 -0.61 15.56
C GLU A 255 25.92 0.35 14.96
N ILE A 256 24.70 0.46 15.52
CA ILE A 256 23.63 1.27 14.93
C ILE A 256 24.05 2.75 14.82
N PRO A 257 24.54 3.41 15.89
CA PRO A 257 25.00 4.80 15.77
C PRO A 257 26.10 4.97 14.71
N ARG A 258 27.02 4.00 14.61
CA ARG A 258 28.08 4.00 13.59
C ARG A 258 27.52 3.90 12.18
N ARG A 259 26.49 3.08 11.95
CA ARG A 259 25.80 2.96 10.65
C ARG A 259 25.09 4.27 10.28
N LEU A 260 24.40 4.90 11.24
CA LEU A 260 23.73 6.20 11.01
C LEU A 260 24.75 7.29 10.64
N GLU A 261 25.84 7.41 11.39
CA GLU A 261 26.93 8.35 11.06
C GLU A 261 27.53 8.06 9.68
N LEU A 262 27.70 6.78 9.32
CA LEU A 262 28.17 6.39 7.99
C LEU A 262 27.21 6.84 6.89
N LEU A 263 25.90 6.62 7.06
CA LEU A 263 24.88 7.07 6.10
C LEU A 263 24.94 8.58 5.89
N LYS A 264 25.00 9.36 6.97
CA LYS A 264 25.04 10.83 6.91
C LYS A 264 26.32 11.35 6.24
N LYS A 265 27.48 10.83 6.64
CA LYS A 265 28.78 11.24 6.08
C LYS A 265 28.90 10.86 4.61
N SER A 266 28.52 9.64 4.25
CA SER A 266 28.56 9.19 2.86
C SER A 266 27.54 9.92 1.98
N LEU A 267 26.36 10.25 2.51
CA LEU A 267 25.36 11.06 1.80
C LEU A 267 25.90 12.46 1.53
N SER A 268 26.47 13.12 2.55
CA SER A 268 27.10 14.44 2.41
C SER A 268 28.18 14.45 1.31
N ASN A 269 29.04 13.43 1.29
CA ASN A 269 30.05 13.29 0.24
C ASN A 269 29.46 13.02 -1.14
N THR A 270 28.42 12.20 -1.23
CA THR A 270 27.77 11.88 -2.52
C THR A 270 27.05 13.10 -3.09
N LEU A 271 26.39 13.89 -2.23
CA LEU A 271 25.70 15.12 -2.61
C LEU A 271 26.64 16.18 -3.18
N THR A 272 27.95 16.13 -2.92
CA THR A 272 28.90 17.02 -3.58
C THR A 272 28.91 16.83 -5.11
N SER A 273 28.90 15.58 -5.58
CA SER A 273 28.83 15.29 -7.02
C SER A 273 27.40 15.35 -7.54
N PHE A 274 26.43 14.94 -6.72
CA PHE A 274 25.00 15.03 -7.01
C PHE A 274 24.37 16.32 -6.45
N TYR A 275 25.05 17.46 -6.63
CA TYR A 275 24.68 18.73 -5.99
C TYR A 275 23.23 19.19 -6.19
N PRO A 276 22.53 18.93 -7.32
CA PRO A 276 21.12 19.33 -7.43
C PRO A 276 20.22 18.62 -6.41
N LEU A 277 20.61 17.44 -5.95
CA LEU A 277 19.86 16.64 -4.98
C LEU A 277 19.89 17.25 -3.57
N ALA A 278 20.82 18.17 -3.29
CA ALA A 278 20.87 18.94 -2.04
C ALA A 278 20.14 20.30 -2.13
N GLY A 279 19.46 20.56 -3.26
CA GLY A 279 18.71 21.78 -3.52
C GLY A 279 17.24 21.70 -3.16
N LYS A 280 16.52 22.77 -3.52
CA LYS A 280 15.06 22.86 -3.48
C LYS A 280 14.50 23.07 -4.87
N ILE A 281 13.34 22.51 -5.15
CA ILE A 281 12.63 22.76 -6.40
C ILE A 281 12.28 24.25 -6.44
N ARG A 282 12.76 24.98 -7.46
CA ARG A 282 12.47 26.41 -7.59
C ARG A 282 11.15 26.61 -8.34
N ASN A 283 10.97 25.87 -9.42
CA ASN A 283 9.79 25.86 -10.28
C ASN A 283 9.86 24.65 -11.23
N ASP A 284 8.92 24.55 -12.17
CA ASP A 284 8.87 23.47 -13.18
C ASP A 284 10.09 23.44 -14.16
N LEU A 285 10.96 24.44 -14.12
CA LEU A 285 12.09 24.59 -15.06
C LEU A 285 13.46 24.44 -14.38
N SER A 286 13.53 24.54 -13.06
CA SER A 286 14.83 24.65 -12.38
C SER A 286 14.81 24.27 -10.91
N ILE A 287 16.00 23.94 -10.42
CA ILE A 287 16.31 23.62 -9.03
C ILE A 287 17.29 24.66 -8.51
N GLU A 288 17.01 25.20 -7.32
CA GLU A 288 17.92 26.06 -6.60
C GLU A 288 18.88 25.19 -5.75
N CYS A 289 20.15 25.16 -6.16
CA CYS A 289 21.23 24.39 -5.55
C CYS A 289 21.96 25.21 -4.46
N SER A 290 21.20 25.78 -3.53
CA SER A 290 21.71 26.65 -2.47
C SER A 290 22.31 25.92 -1.27
N ASP A 291 22.62 24.62 -1.41
CA ASP A 291 23.20 23.75 -0.37
C ASP A 291 22.38 23.73 0.93
N GLN A 292 21.05 23.84 0.81
CA GLN A 292 20.13 23.68 1.95
C GLN A 292 20.23 22.27 2.55
N GLY A 293 20.54 21.28 1.72
CA GLY A 293 20.78 19.89 2.10
C GLY A 293 19.56 19.00 1.88
N ALA A 294 19.80 17.69 1.82
CA ALA A 294 18.74 16.70 1.78
C ALA A 294 18.01 16.64 3.13
N TYR A 295 16.67 16.60 3.10
CA TYR A 295 15.87 16.41 4.31
C TYR A 295 16.06 14.98 4.82
N TYR A 296 16.51 14.84 6.06
CA TYR A 296 16.92 13.56 6.64
C TYR A 296 16.30 13.35 8.00
N VAL A 297 15.59 12.23 8.17
CA VAL A 297 14.88 11.85 9.37
C VAL A 297 15.44 10.55 9.92
N GLU A 298 15.65 10.47 11.23
CA GLU A 298 15.91 9.22 11.95
C GLU A 298 14.67 8.90 12.80
N ALA A 299 14.16 7.67 12.68
CA ALA A 299 12.95 7.23 13.36
C ALA A 299 13.13 5.85 14.02
N GLY A 300 12.47 5.63 15.15
CA GLY A 300 12.41 4.34 15.85
C GLY A 300 11.14 3.58 15.47
N VAL A 301 11.23 2.25 15.41
CA VAL A 301 10.09 1.36 15.16
C VAL A 301 9.99 0.36 16.30
N ASN A 302 8.84 0.31 16.96
CA ASN A 302 8.57 -0.51 18.16
C ASN A 302 8.29 -2.00 17.84
N CYS A 303 9.01 -2.58 16.88
CA CYS A 303 8.92 -4.00 16.54
C CYS A 303 10.25 -4.51 15.98
N ARG A 304 10.38 -5.84 15.82
CA ARG A 304 11.52 -6.43 15.10
C ARG A 304 11.26 -6.39 13.60
N LEU A 305 12.30 -6.11 12.80
CA LEU A 305 12.18 -6.05 11.35
C LEU A 305 11.65 -7.37 10.75
N ASN A 306 12.08 -8.52 11.27
CA ASN A 306 11.60 -9.83 10.79
C ASN A 306 10.11 -10.05 11.09
N GLU A 307 9.57 -9.46 12.17
CA GLU A 307 8.14 -9.51 12.46
C GLU A 307 7.34 -8.76 11.39
N PHE A 308 7.80 -7.56 11.02
CA PHE A 308 7.22 -6.81 9.90
C PHE A 308 7.35 -7.55 8.56
N LEU A 309 8.54 -8.07 8.22
CA LEU A 309 8.78 -8.74 6.94
C LEU A 309 8.11 -10.13 6.84
N ASN A 310 7.69 -10.75 7.93
CA ASN A 310 6.92 -11.99 7.88
C ASN A 310 5.54 -11.78 7.25
N GLN A 311 4.91 -10.64 7.52
CA GLN A 311 3.61 -10.30 6.96
C GLN A 311 3.49 -8.78 6.80
N PRO A 312 4.13 -8.20 5.77
CA PRO A 312 4.21 -6.75 5.64
C PRO A 312 2.84 -6.17 5.34
N ASP A 313 2.41 -5.20 6.13
CA ASP A 313 1.26 -4.35 5.82
C ASP A 313 1.68 -3.30 4.78
N LEU A 314 1.15 -3.42 3.57
CA LEU A 314 1.47 -2.50 2.47
C LEU A 314 0.99 -1.07 2.74
N LEU A 315 -0.06 -0.90 3.55
CA LEU A 315 -0.59 0.42 3.94
C LEU A 315 0.25 1.05 5.06
N PHE A 316 1.08 0.26 5.74
CA PHE A 316 2.03 0.76 6.73
C PHE A 316 3.34 1.24 6.10
N LEU A 317 3.71 0.72 4.92
CA LEU A 317 4.95 1.11 4.21
C LEU A 317 5.15 2.63 4.07
N PRO A 318 4.11 3.44 3.75
CA PRO A 318 4.25 4.89 3.71
C PRO A 318 4.78 5.53 5.00
N ARG A 319 4.59 4.91 6.17
CA ARG A 319 5.12 5.42 7.44
C ARG A 319 6.64 5.32 7.56
N PHE A 320 7.30 4.51 6.73
CA PHE A 320 8.76 4.47 6.65
C PHE A 320 9.35 5.56 5.75
N LEU A 321 8.51 6.42 5.19
CA LEU A 321 8.90 7.51 4.29
C LEU A 321 8.82 8.86 5.04
N PRO A 322 9.71 9.81 4.73
CA PRO A 322 9.87 11.10 5.44
C PRO A 322 8.66 12.04 5.36
N ARG A 323 7.65 11.71 4.54
CA ARG A 323 6.50 12.57 4.29
C ARG A 323 5.33 11.77 3.74
N GLU A 324 4.12 12.22 4.07
CA GLU A 324 2.91 11.80 3.38
C GLU A 324 2.88 12.35 1.94
N PHE A 325 2.43 11.53 0.99
CA PHE A 325 2.35 11.92 -0.42
C PHE A 325 0.99 12.52 -0.72
N ILE A 326 0.96 13.84 -0.88
CA ILE A 326 -0.23 14.55 -1.34
C ILE A 326 -0.03 14.89 -2.81
N LEU A 327 -0.89 14.32 -3.67
CA LEU A 327 -0.79 14.44 -5.13
C LEU A 327 -0.91 15.90 -5.65
N ASP A 328 -1.59 16.76 -4.88
CA ASP A 328 -1.90 18.15 -5.28
C ASP A 328 -1.01 19.21 -4.60
N GLU A 329 0.06 18.81 -3.90
CA GLU A 329 0.91 19.79 -3.21
C GLU A 329 1.84 20.56 -4.17
N PRO A 330 1.97 21.90 -3.99
CA PRO A 330 2.97 22.68 -4.71
C PRO A 330 4.37 22.15 -4.43
N THR A 331 5.07 21.75 -5.49
CA THR A 331 6.44 21.25 -5.38
C THR A 331 7.47 22.37 -5.19
N ALA A 332 7.13 23.61 -5.53
CA ALA A 332 8.04 24.74 -5.34
C ALA A 332 8.39 24.93 -3.85
N GLY A 333 9.68 25.10 -3.55
CA GLY A 333 10.21 25.24 -2.20
C GLY A 333 10.42 23.91 -1.45
N THR A 334 10.00 22.78 -2.01
CA THR A 334 10.23 21.45 -1.41
C THR A 334 11.65 20.95 -1.66
N TYR A 335 12.16 20.12 -0.76
CA TYR A 335 13.49 19.51 -0.88
C TYR A 335 13.53 18.51 -2.02
N VAL A 336 14.60 18.53 -2.82
CA VAL A 336 14.74 17.55 -3.91
C VAL A 336 14.86 16.13 -3.37
N THR A 337 15.61 15.95 -2.27
CA THR A 337 15.85 14.66 -1.64
C THR A 337 15.32 14.64 -0.22
N ASN A 338 14.51 13.63 0.08
CA ASN A 338 14.00 13.35 1.40
C ASN A 338 14.32 11.88 1.75
N ILE A 339 14.89 11.64 2.92
CA ILE A 339 15.30 10.30 3.38
C ILE A 339 14.82 10.11 4.82
N GLN A 340 14.25 8.95 5.12
CA GLN A 340 13.94 8.51 6.47
C GLN A 340 14.64 7.18 6.76
N VAL A 341 15.40 7.14 7.85
CA VAL A 341 16.07 5.94 8.33
C VAL A 341 15.34 5.44 9.57
N ASN A 342 14.76 4.25 9.45
CA ASN A 342 13.88 3.64 10.45
C ASN A 342 14.62 2.50 11.13
N MET A 343 14.73 2.56 12.44
CA MET A 343 15.52 1.64 13.26
C MET A 343 14.58 0.74 14.05
N PHE A 344 14.65 -0.55 13.79
CA PHE A 344 13.84 -1.56 14.47
C PHE A 344 14.51 -2.01 15.77
N GLU A 345 13.73 -2.52 16.73
CA GLU A 345 14.24 -2.98 18.03
C GLU A 345 15.34 -4.05 17.90
N CYS A 346 15.27 -4.87 16.85
CA CYS A 346 16.28 -5.88 16.55
C CYS A 346 17.56 -5.32 15.91
N GLY A 347 17.69 -4.02 15.73
CA GLY A 347 18.81 -3.37 15.04
C GLY A 347 18.76 -3.44 13.51
N GLY A 348 17.67 -3.97 12.93
CA GLY A 348 17.39 -3.87 11.50
C GLY A 348 17.09 -2.43 11.09
N ILE A 349 17.35 -2.08 9.84
CA ILE A 349 17.18 -0.72 9.33
C ILE A 349 16.32 -0.73 8.06
N ALA A 350 15.29 0.12 7.99
CA ALA A 350 14.63 0.45 6.73
C ALA A 350 14.97 1.87 6.28
N ILE A 351 15.48 2.02 5.05
CA ILE A 351 15.82 3.32 4.47
C ILE A 351 14.74 3.68 3.45
N GLY A 352 13.86 4.60 3.81
CA GLY A 352 12.87 5.20 2.92
C GLY A 352 13.47 6.38 2.18
N ILE A 353 13.34 6.40 0.85
CA ILE A 353 13.95 7.41 -0.02
C ILE A 353 12.87 7.99 -0.93
N CYS A 354 12.72 9.32 -0.89
CA CYS A 354 11.80 10.08 -1.72
C CYS A 354 12.56 11.20 -2.42
N ILE A 355 12.95 10.96 -3.67
CA ILE A 355 13.62 11.97 -4.50
C ILE A 355 12.67 12.46 -5.58
N SER A 356 12.74 13.77 -5.87
CA SER A 356 11.84 14.40 -6.83
C SER A 356 11.96 13.72 -8.19
N HIS A 357 10.82 13.24 -8.68
CA HIS A 357 10.74 12.62 -10.00
C HIS A 357 10.93 13.65 -11.12
N LYS A 358 11.04 14.96 -10.81
CA LYS A 358 11.47 15.99 -11.75
C LYS A 358 12.96 15.92 -12.11
N ILE A 359 13.79 15.14 -11.40
CA ILE A 359 15.22 15.03 -11.72
C ILE A 359 15.75 13.58 -11.72
N LEU A 360 15.07 12.64 -11.06
CA LEU A 360 15.45 11.23 -11.11
C LEU A 360 14.32 10.35 -11.63
N ASP A 361 14.57 9.69 -12.76
CA ASP A 361 13.89 8.43 -13.07
C ASP A 361 14.55 7.26 -12.31
N GLY A 362 13.97 6.05 -12.43
CA GLY A 362 14.50 4.87 -11.72
C GLY A 362 15.95 4.51 -12.06
N ALA A 363 16.43 4.80 -13.28
CA ALA A 363 17.81 4.52 -13.67
C ALA A 363 18.78 5.55 -13.09
N ALA A 364 18.38 6.83 -13.04
CA ALA A 364 19.13 7.88 -12.36
C ALA A 364 19.16 7.66 -10.84
N LEU A 365 18.05 7.21 -10.24
CA LEU A 365 17.99 6.79 -8.83
C LEU A 365 18.94 5.63 -8.53
N SER A 366 19.00 4.63 -9.41
CA SER A 366 19.98 3.54 -9.30
C SER A 366 21.42 4.05 -9.32
N THR A 367 21.72 5.01 -10.20
CA THR A 367 23.05 5.63 -10.29
C THR A 367 23.41 6.35 -8.99
N PHE A 368 22.48 7.12 -8.42
CA PHE A 368 22.65 7.77 -7.13
C PHE A 368 22.88 6.77 -6.00
N LEU A 369 22.06 5.71 -5.90
CA LEU A 369 22.22 4.67 -4.88
C LEU A 369 23.57 3.95 -4.98
N LYS A 370 24.03 3.64 -6.19
CA LYS A 370 25.36 3.04 -6.40
C LYS A 370 26.47 3.97 -5.96
N ALA A 371 26.38 5.27 -6.28
CA ALA A 371 27.36 6.26 -5.83
C ALA A 371 27.36 6.39 -4.31
N TRP A 372 26.18 6.44 -3.68
CA TRP A 372 26.04 6.58 -2.24
C TRP A 372 26.62 5.38 -1.48
N THR A 373 26.26 4.18 -1.91
CA THR A 373 26.75 2.92 -1.31
C THR A 373 28.24 2.70 -1.56
N ALA A 374 28.76 3.04 -2.75
CA ALA A 374 30.21 3.03 -3.02
C ALA A 374 30.98 4.00 -2.11
N THR A 375 30.44 5.20 -1.91
CA THR A 375 31.02 6.21 -1.02
C THR A 375 31.01 5.74 0.44
N ALA A 376 29.92 5.11 0.90
CA ALA A 376 29.83 4.54 2.25
C ALA A 376 30.86 3.44 2.51
N ARG A 377 31.12 2.60 1.51
CA ARG A 377 32.16 1.55 1.59
C ARG A 377 33.59 2.06 1.43
N GLY A 378 33.78 3.33 1.10
CA GLY A 378 35.10 3.90 0.84
C GLY A 378 35.75 3.40 -0.45
N CYS A 379 34.94 3.02 -1.45
CA CYS A 379 35.44 2.59 -2.76
C CYS A 379 36.23 3.72 -3.44
N LYS A 380 37.35 3.37 -4.08
CA LYS A 380 38.22 4.35 -4.78
C LYS A 380 37.66 4.81 -6.12
N GLU A 381 36.87 3.96 -6.78
CA GLU A 381 36.20 4.31 -8.03
C GLU A 381 34.93 5.11 -7.74
N ALA A 382 35.02 6.42 -7.92
CA ALA A 382 33.89 7.33 -7.73
C ALA A 382 32.91 7.23 -8.91
N ILE A 383 31.63 7.08 -8.59
CA ILE A 383 30.53 7.10 -9.57
C ILE A 383 30.01 8.53 -9.65
N TYR A 384 30.23 9.19 -10.77
CA TYR A 384 29.79 10.56 -11.00
C TYR A 384 28.49 10.62 -11.81
N PRO A 385 27.57 11.56 -11.50
CA PRO A 385 26.42 11.81 -12.33
C PRO A 385 26.84 12.45 -13.65
N ASN A 386 26.16 12.07 -14.73
CA ASN A 386 26.28 12.76 -16.01
C ASN A 386 25.00 13.56 -16.30
N PHE A 387 25.07 14.89 -16.23
CA PHE A 387 23.91 15.77 -16.46
C PHE A 387 23.61 16.06 -17.93
N ILE A 388 24.04 15.19 -18.86
CA ILE A 388 23.90 15.36 -20.31
C ILE A 388 22.44 15.56 -20.79
N ALA A 389 21.44 15.14 -20.00
CA ALA A 389 20.02 15.28 -20.35
C ALA A 389 19.63 16.73 -20.68
N THR A 390 20.19 17.72 -19.97
CA THR A 390 19.91 19.14 -20.21
C THR A 390 20.46 19.64 -21.53
N SER A 391 21.50 18.99 -22.06
CA SER A 391 22.11 19.30 -23.36
C SER A 391 21.43 18.55 -24.50
N LEU A 392 20.99 17.31 -24.27
CA LEU A 392 20.28 16.50 -25.27
C LEU A 392 18.84 16.98 -25.49
N PHE A 393 18.20 17.43 -24.42
CA PHE A 393 16.80 17.87 -24.41
C PHE A 393 16.70 19.23 -23.72
N PRO A 394 17.21 20.31 -24.37
CA PRO A 394 17.17 21.64 -23.79
C PRO A 394 15.73 22.13 -23.60
N THR A 395 15.51 22.91 -22.54
CA THR A 395 14.22 23.50 -22.20
C THR A 395 14.28 25.01 -22.37
N ASP A 396 13.31 25.56 -23.10
CA ASP A 396 13.10 27.01 -23.22
C ASP A 396 11.62 27.42 -22.97
N ASP A 397 10.69 26.47 -22.86
CA ASP A 397 9.24 26.68 -22.72
C ASP A 397 8.58 25.57 -21.86
N LEU A 398 7.28 25.69 -21.60
CA LEU A 398 6.50 24.79 -20.73
C LEU A 398 5.49 23.91 -21.47
N TRP A 399 5.54 23.82 -22.80
CA TRP A 399 4.49 23.13 -23.58
C TRP A 399 4.38 21.64 -23.22
N LEU A 400 5.51 20.99 -22.90
CA LEU A 400 5.51 19.56 -22.57
C LEU A 400 4.95 19.34 -21.17
N ARG A 401 5.25 20.25 -20.22
CA ARG A 401 4.60 20.27 -18.90
C ARG A 401 3.09 20.38 -19.07
N ASP A 402 2.61 21.34 -19.85
CA ASP A 402 1.17 21.59 -20.04
C ASP A 402 0.47 20.41 -20.75
N SER A 403 1.06 19.90 -21.84
CA SER A 403 0.52 18.78 -22.61
C SER A 403 0.53 17.48 -21.80
N SER A 404 1.59 17.24 -21.03
CA SER A 404 1.67 16.06 -20.17
C SER A 404 0.67 16.15 -19.02
N LEU A 405 0.48 17.32 -18.41
CA LEU A 405 -0.50 17.51 -17.33
C LEU A 405 -1.93 17.15 -17.78
N VAL A 406 -2.32 17.57 -18.99
CA VAL A 406 -3.62 17.20 -19.58
C VAL A 406 -3.72 15.68 -19.77
N MET A 407 -2.69 15.06 -20.34
CA MET A 407 -2.65 13.61 -20.55
C MET A 407 -2.73 12.86 -19.22
N TRP A 408 -1.87 13.17 -18.25
CA TRP A 408 -1.88 12.53 -16.92
C TRP A 408 -3.20 12.76 -16.19
N GLY A 409 -3.77 13.97 -16.28
CA GLY A 409 -5.09 14.30 -15.75
C GLY A 409 -6.20 13.37 -16.25
N SER A 410 -6.14 12.94 -17.52
CA SER A 410 -7.09 11.97 -18.09
C SER A 410 -6.88 10.53 -17.62
N LEU A 411 -5.66 10.18 -17.17
CA LEU A 411 -5.34 8.84 -16.66
C LEU A 411 -5.73 8.67 -15.18
N PHE A 412 -5.77 9.77 -14.43
CA PHE A 412 -6.18 9.77 -13.03
C PHE A 412 -7.69 9.57 -12.89
N ARG A 413 -8.06 8.79 -11.87
CA ARG A 413 -9.42 8.40 -11.51
C ARG A 413 -9.67 8.82 -10.08
N LYS A 414 -10.92 9.21 -9.79
CA LYS A 414 -11.40 9.41 -8.42
C LYS A 414 -12.06 8.13 -7.94
N GLY A 415 -11.76 7.72 -6.72
CA GLY A 415 -12.35 6.52 -6.13
C GLY A 415 -11.43 5.92 -5.07
N LYS A 416 -11.79 4.72 -4.60
CA LYS A 416 -10.93 3.96 -3.70
C LYS A 416 -10.07 3.01 -4.51
N SER A 417 -8.77 3.11 -4.33
CA SER A 417 -7.81 2.17 -4.91
C SER A 417 -7.18 1.34 -3.82
N ILE A 418 -6.70 0.17 -4.25
CA ILE A 418 -5.94 -0.73 -3.41
C ILE A 418 -4.74 -1.25 -4.18
N THR A 419 -3.62 -1.36 -3.48
CA THR A 419 -2.40 -1.97 -4.01
C THR A 419 -2.26 -3.40 -3.49
N ARG A 420 -1.94 -4.32 -4.40
CA ARG A 420 -1.53 -5.69 -4.09
C ARG A 420 -0.18 -6.00 -4.67
N ARG A 421 0.58 -6.84 -3.99
CA ARG A 421 1.88 -7.33 -4.46
C ARG A 421 1.73 -8.77 -4.93
N MET A 422 2.14 -9.01 -6.17
CA MET A 422 2.05 -10.31 -6.82
C MET A 422 3.44 -10.77 -7.23
N ILE A 423 3.87 -11.95 -6.81
CA ILE A 423 5.19 -12.48 -7.16
C ILE A 423 5.06 -13.54 -8.23
N PHE A 424 5.72 -13.30 -9.36
CA PHE A 424 5.93 -14.26 -10.44
C PHE A 424 7.31 -14.88 -10.30
N GLY A 425 7.35 -16.15 -9.90
CA GLY A 425 8.59 -16.90 -9.80
C GLY A 425 9.18 -17.29 -11.15
N THR A 426 10.37 -17.90 -11.10
CA THR A 426 11.12 -18.30 -12.30
C THR A 426 10.33 -19.28 -13.16
N SER A 427 9.71 -20.30 -12.55
CA SER A 427 8.87 -21.29 -13.22
C SER A 427 7.62 -20.66 -13.85
N SER A 428 6.93 -19.77 -13.13
CA SER A 428 5.78 -19.02 -13.65
C SER A 428 6.15 -18.16 -14.87
N ILE A 429 7.27 -17.44 -14.80
CA ILE A 429 7.75 -16.61 -15.91
C ILE A 429 8.14 -17.49 -17.11
N ALA A 430 8.78 -18.63 -16.87
CA ALA A 430 9.11 -19.58 -17.94
C ALA A 430 7.84 -20.11 -18.62
N ALA A 431 6.81 -20.47 -17.83
CA ALA A 431 5.52 -20.89 -18.35
C ALA A 431 4.84 -19.80 -19.18
N LEU A 432 4.81 -18.55 -18.70
CA LEU A 432 4.26 -17.42 -19.44
C LEU A 432 5.00 -17.19 -20.76
N LYS A 433 6.33 -17.26 -20.75
CA LYS A 433 7.13 -17.11 -21.97
C LYS A 433 6.84 -18.23 -22.97
N ALA A 434 6.73 -19.47 -22.50
CA ALA A 434 6.41 -20.61 -23.34
C ALA A 434 5.02 -20.46 -24.00
N GLN A 435 4.01 -20.09 -23.22
CA GLN A 435 2.65 -19.84 -23.71
C GLN A 435 2.59 -18.69 -24.73
N ALA A 436 3.42 -17.67 -24.55
CA ALA A 436 3.49 -16.50 -25.44
C ALA A 436 4.38 -16.70 -26.69
N THR A 437 5.13 -17.81 -26.78
CA THR A 437 6.08 -18.03 -27.87
C THR A 437 5.37 -18.50 -29.13
N ILE A 438 5.63 -17.81 -30.24
CA ILE A 438 5.16 -18.18 -31.58
C ILE A 438 6.35 -18.74 -32.37
N PRO A 439 6.23 -19.92 -33.04
CA PRO A 439 7.30 -20.47 -33.86
C PRO A 439 7.86 -19.45 -34.87
N GLY A 440 9.19 -19.36 -34.97
CA GLY A 440 9.88 -18.43 -35.88
C GLY A 440 9.99 -16.99 -35.38
N ARG A 441 9.51 -16.66 -34.17
CA ARG A 441 9.68 -15.34 -33.53
C ARG A 441 10.61 -15.41 -32.33
N GLN A 442 11.25 -14.28 -32.00
CA GLN A 442 12.08 -14.15 -30.80
C GLN A 442 11.24 -14.36 -29.53
N CYS A 443 11.77 -15.11 -28.56
CA CYS A 443 11.10 -15.32 -27.28
C CYS A 443 10.81 -14.00 -26.53
N PRO A 444 9.69 -13.88 -25.82
CA PRO A 444 9.39 -12.73 -24.97
C PRO A 444 10.40 -12.55 -23.83
N THR A 445 10.71 -11.29 -23.54
CA THR A 445 11.37 -10.92 -22.29
C THR A 445 10.43 -11.15 -21.11
N ARG A 446 10.98 -11.25 -19.89
CA ARG A 446 10.16 -11.44 -18.69
C ARG A 446 9.21 -10.27 -18.44
N VAL A 447 9.64 -9.04 -18.74
CA VAL A 447 8.80 -7.84 -18.63
C VAL A 447 7.68 -7.87 -19.66
N GLU A 448 7.97 -8.18 -20.94
CA GLU A 448 6.91 -8.31 -21.96
C GLU A 448 5.87 -9.37 -21.58
N ALA A 449 6.32 -10.55 -21.13
CA ALA A 449 5.43 -11.65 -20.76
C ALA A 449 4.54 -11.29 -19.56
N VAL A 450 5.12 -10.77 -18.47
CA VAL A 450 4.35 -10.41 -17.26
C VAL A 450 3.45 -9.20 -17.51
N SER A 451 3.90 -8.18 -18.23
CA SER A 451 3.06 -7.01 -18.56
C SER A 451 1.85 -7.41 -19.41
N ALA A 452 2.05 -8.22 -20.45
CA ALA A 452 0.95 -8.68 -21.29
C ALA A 452 0.00 -9.62 -20.56
N PHE A 453 0.51 -10.48 -19.68
CA PHE A 453 -0.30 -11.36 -18.85
C PHE A 453 -1.17 -10.59 -17.86
N LEU A 454 -0.58 -9.65 -17.11
CA LEU A 454 -1.33 -8.81 -16.19
C LEU A 454 -2.35 -7.94 -16.95
N TRP A 455 -1.99 -7.43 -18.13
CA TRP A 455 -2.94 -6.70 -18.98
C TRP A 455 -4.12 -7.56 -19.41
N LYS A 456 -3.88 -8.83 -19.77
CA LYS A 456 -4.94 -9.80 -20.05
C LYS A 456 -5.85 -9.99 -18.83
N CYS A 457 -5.29 -10.31 -17.67
CA CYS A 457 -6.05 -10.55 -16.44
C CYS A 457 -6.88 -9.31 -16.03
N THR A 458 -6.34 -8.10 -16.18
CA THR A 458 -7.09 -6.88 -15.86
C THR A 458 -8.19 -6.58 -16.88
N MET A 459 -7.99 -6.90 -18.17
CA MET A 459 -9.05 -6.86 -19.17
C MET A 459 -10.17 -7.86 -18.87
N ASP A 460 -9.81 -9.09 -18.46
CA ASP A 460 -10.75 -10.14 -18.06
C ASP A 460 -11.53 -9.72 -16.80
N ALA A 461 -10.87 -9.10 -15.81
CA ALA A 461 -11.51 -8.56 -14.61
C ALA A 461 -12.50 -7.43 -14.95
N SER A 462 -12.11 -6.50 -15.83
CA SER A 462 -13.01 -5.44 -16.32
C SER A 462 -14.22 -6.01 -17.06
N LYS A 463 -14.02 -7.03 -17.89
CA LYS A 463 -15.12 -7.75 -18.56
C LYS A 463 -16.06 -8.40 -17.55
N GLY A 464 -15.53 -9.02 -16.49
CA GLY A 464 -16.32 -9.60 -15.40
C GLY A 464 -17.18 -8.57 -14.68
N LYS A 465 -16.64 -7.37 -14.42
CA LYS A 465 -17.37 -6.27 -13.79
C LYS A 465 -18.45 -5.67 -14.67
N ASN A 466 -18.13 -5.41 -15.94
CA ASN A 466 -19.03 -4.71 -16.85
C ASN A 466 -20.00 -5.64 -17.59
N GLY A 467 -19.74 -6.95 -17.61
CA GLY A 467 -20.51 -7.95 -18.35
C GLY A 467 -20.18 -8.02 -19.85
N PHE A 468 -19.32 -7.13 -20.36
CA PHE A 468 -18.88 -7.10 -21.76
C PHE A 468 -17.42 -6.65 -21.88
N GLN A 469 -16.76 -7.03 -22.98
CA GLN A 469 -15.38 -6.65 -23.24
C GLN A 469 -15.31 -5.18 -23.65
N ARG A 470 -14.49 -4.41 -22.95
CA ARG A 470 -14.15 -3.03 -23.28
C ARG A 470 -12.84 -2.95 -24.08
N PRO A 471 -12.66 -1.96 -24.96
CA PRO A 471 -11.36 -1.66 -25.52
C PRO A 471 -10.39 -1.27 -24.40
N SER A 472 -9.12 -1.62 -24.55
CA SER A 472 -8.08 -1.34 -23.55
C SER A 472 -6.83 -0.72 -24.14
N LEU A 473 -6.21 0.18 -23.38
CA LEU A 473 -4.95 0.85 -23.65
C LEU A 473 -3.94 0.47 -22.55
N LEU A 474 -2.85 -0.15 -22.95
CA LEU A 474 -1.66 -0.29 -22.13
C LEU A 474 -0.70 0.85 -22.45
N THR A 475 -0.19 1.53 -21.42
CA THR A 475 0.97 2.42 -21.56
C THR A 475 2.16 1.88 -20.79
N HIS A 476 3.37 2.03 -21.32
CA HIS A 476 4.59 1.54 -20.69
C HIS A 476 5.69 2.61 -20.73
N LEU A 477 6.29 2.92 -19.58
CA LEU A 477 7.45 3.81 -19.53
C LEU A 477 8.71 3.08 -20.03
N VAL A 478 9.43 3.69 -20.97
CA VAL A 478 10.60 3.11 -21.64
C VAL A 478 11.83 3.94 -21.35
N ASN A 479 12.89 3.31 -20.84
CA ASN A 479 14.19 3.95 -20.64
C ASN A 479 14.88 4.20 -21.99
N LEU A 480 15.24 5.46 -22.25
CA LEU A 480 15.81 5.91 -23.51
C LEU A 480 17.33 5.74 -23.59
N ARG A 481 18.03 5.62 -22.45
CA ARG A 481 19.51 5.65 -22.39
C ARG A 481 20.19 4.64 -23.31
N ARG A 482 19.67 3.42 -23.41
CA ARG A 482 20.23 2.35 -24.27
C ARG A 482 19.77 2.40 -25.72
N ARG A 483 18.89 3.34 -26.06
CA ARG A 483 18.28 3.50 -27.39
C ARG A 483 18.85 4.72 -28.11
N MET A 484 19.53 5.61 -27.39
CA MET A 484 20.30 6.72 -27.96
C MET A 484 21.48 6.19 -28.79
N VAL A 485 21.88 6.96 -29.80
CA VAL A 485 23.01 6.64 -30.70
C VAL A 485 24.30 6.38 -29.91
N GLN A 486 24.53 7.17 -28.86
CA GLN A 486 25.58 6.91 -27.88
C GLN A 486 24.91 6.61 -26.53
N PRO A 487 25.01 5.36 -26.02
CA PRO A 487 24.49 5.03 -24.71
C PRO A 487 25.13 5.91 -23.63
N THR A 488 24.30 6.55 -22.82
CA THR A 488 24.77 7.48 -21.80
C THR A 488 24.73 6.80 -20.43
N GLU A 489 25.86 6.22 -20.02
CA GLU A 489 25.99 5.65 -18.68
C GLU A 489 25.89 6.75 -17.60
N ASN A 490 25.38 6.39 -16.42
CA ASN A 490 25.24 7.27 -15.25
C ASN A 490 24.51 8.59 -15.51
N SER A 491 23.71 8.68 -16.57
CA SER A 491 23.01 9.91 -16.92
C SER A 491 21.88 10.20 -15.96
N THR A 492 21.91 11.40 -15.40
CA THR A 492 20.95 11.93 -14.43
C THR A 492 19.91 12.78 -15.14
N GLY A 493 18.68 12.79 -14.63
CA GLY A 493 17.50 13.34 -15.31
C GLY A 493 16.51 12.25 -15.70
N ASN A 494 15.32 12.66 -16.13
CA ASN A 494 14.36 11.79 -16.78
C ASN A 494 14.77 11.57 -18.24
N LEU A 495 15.20 10.36 -18.57
CA LEU A 495 15.44 9.93 -19.94
C LEU A 495 14.51 8.76 -20.24
N LEU A 496 13.21 9.07 -20.25
CA LEU A 496 12.11 8.13 -20.45
C LEU A 496 11.09 8.67 -21.46
N TRP A 497 10.36 7.75 -22.10
CA TRP A 497 9.20 8.09 -22.91
C TRP A 497 8.10 7.04 -22.75
N ILE A 498 6.87 7.41 -23.14
CA ILE A 498 5.70 6.55 -23.04
C ILE A 498 5.46 5.78 -24.35
N ALA A 499 5.46 4.44 -24.26
CA ALA A 499 4.97 3.56 -25.31
C ALA A 499 3.49 3.25 -25.05
N SER A 500 2.70 3.02 -26.11
CA SER A 500 1.28 2.65 -25.98
C SER A 500 0.88 1.50 -26.90
N ALA A 501 0.10 0.56 -26.36
CA ALA A 501 -0.46 -0.59 -27.06
C ALA A 501 -1.98 -0.61 -26.89
N LYS A 502 -2.71 -0.90 -27.98
CA LYS A 502 -4.18 -0.88 -28.01
C LYS A 502 -4.73 -2.28 -28.26
N SER A 503 -5.72 -2.70 -27.47
CA SER A 503 -6.56 -3.85 -27.75
C SER A 503 -8.01 -3.41 -27.97
N LYS A 504 -8.57 -3.74 -29.14
CA LYS A 504 -9.97 -3.49 -29.51
C LYS A 504 -10.79 -4.74 -29.22
N VAL A 505 -12.11 -4.57 -29.06
CA VAL A 505 -13.05 -5.68 -28.78
C VAL A 505 -12.98 -6.80 -29.83
N GLU A 506 -12.75 -6.44 -31.09
CA GLU A 506 -12.65 -7.38 -32.23
C GLU A 506 -11.32 -8.14 -32.30
N ASN A 507 -10.31 -7.73 -31.54
CA ASN A 507 -8.99 -8.34 -31.61
C ASN A 507 -8.96 -9.68 -30.87
N LYS A 508 -8.13 -10.61 -31.36
CA LYS A 508 -7.64 -11.70 -30.49
C LYS A 508 -6.93 -11.05 -29.30
N SER A 509 -7.32 -11.43 -28.09
CA SER A 509 -6.73 -10.95 -26.84
C SER A 509 -6.07 -12.10 -26.08
N ASP A 510 -5.53 -13.08 -26.81
CA ASP A 510 -4.74 -14.15 -26.22
C ASP A 510 -3.34 -13.63 -25.86
N LEU A 511 -2.65 -14.37 -24.99
CA LEU A 511 -1.36 -13.94 -24.46
C LEU A 511 -0.30 -13.70 -25.56
N PRO A 512 -0.15 -14.55 -26.60
CA PRO A 512 0.78 -14.28 -27.70
C PRO A 512 0.50 -12.98 -28.46
N ASP A 513 -0.76 -12.65 -28.75
CA ASP A 513 -1.12 -11.40 -29.43
C ASP A 513 -0.79 -10.18 -28.56
N LEU A 514 -1.19 -10.21 -27.28
CA LEU A 514 -0.93 -9.11 -26.35
C LEU A 514 0.58 -8.90 -26.12
N VAL A 515 1.37 -9.97 -26.02
CA VAL A 515 2.84 -9.89 -25.98
C VAL A 515 3.39 -9.24 -27.24
N GLY A 516 2.87 -9.63 -28.41
CA GLY A 516 3.23 -9.01 -29.70
C GLY A 516 2.98 -7.51 -29.72
N ARG A 517 1.82 -7.06 -29.22
CA ARG A 517 1.45 -5.63 -29.15
C ARG A 517 2.33 -4.85 -28.18
N VAL A 518 2.59 -5.40 -26.99
CA VAL A 518 3.46 -4.77 -25.99
C VAL A 518 4.87 -4.60 -26.56
N ARG A 519 5.39 -5.65 -27.19
CA ARG A 519 6.70 -5.61 -27.87
C ARG A 519 6.74 -4.55 -28.96
N GLU A 520 5.75 -4.53 -29.85
CA GLU A 520 5.69 -3.57 -30.95
C GLU A 520 5.64 -2.12 -30.43
N ALA A 521 4.81 -1.86 -29.41
CA ALA A 521 4.73 -0.54 -28.77
C ALA A 521 6.08 -0.10 -28.19
N ILE A 522 6.76 -1.00 -27.47
CA ILE A 522 8.07 -0.73 -26.87
C ILE A 522 9.17 -0.60 -27.94
N SER A 523 9.09 -1.32 -29.06
CA SER A 523 10.08 -1.24 -30.14
C SER A 523 9.97 0.04 -30.96
N ARG A 524 8.78 0.65 -31.07
CA ARG A 524 8.57 1.94 -31.76
C ARG A 524 9.34 3.12 -31.14
N VAL A 525 9.68 3.04 -29.84
CA VAL A 525 10.50 4.04 -29.15
C VAL A 525 11.98 3.76 -29.42
N ASP A 526 12.43 3.76 -30.67
CA ASP A 526 13.79 3.39 -31.05
C ASP A 526 14.74 4.61 -31.21
N GLY A 527 15.95 4.37 -31.71
CA GLY A 527 16.92 5.44 -31.96
C GLY A 527 16.47 6.45 -33.02
N ASP A 528 15.64 6.05 -33.99
CA ASP A 528 15.13 6.95 -35.02
C ASP A 528 13.98 7.81 -34.51
N PHE A 529 13.15 7.28 -33.61
CA PHE A 529 12.22 8.08 -32.81
C PHE A 529 12.98 9.15 -32.02
N LEU A 530 14.06 8.78 -31.33
CA LEU A 530 14.86 9.71 -30.53
C LEU A 530 15.53 10.82 -31.36
N LYS A 531 16.03 10.52 -32.57
CA LYS A 531 16.59 11.54 -33.47
C LYS A 531 15.58 12.61 -33.84
N LYS A 532 14.30 12.23 -34.00
CA LYS A 532 13.22 13.18 -34.32
C LYS A 532 12.89 14.09 -33.14
N LEU A 533 13.02 13.62 -31.90
CA LEU A 533 12.66 14.40 -30.70
C LEU A 533 13.41 15.74 -30.56
N GLY A 534 14.57 15.89 -31.20
CA GLY A 534 15.39 17.11 -31.12
C GLY A 534 14.98 18.24 -32.07
N ASP A 535 14.04 18.02 -32.99
CA ASP A 535 13.57 19.03 -33.95
C ASP A 535 12.08 19.40 -33.73
N ASP A 536 11.59 20.41 -34.45
CA ASP A 536 10.20 20.87 -34.33
C ASP A 536 9.17 19.79 -34.72
N LYS A 537 9.54 18.85 -35.60
CA LYS A 537 8.69 17.70 -35.93
C LYS A 537 8.60 16.73 -34.76
N GLY A 538 9.68 16.56 -34.00
CA GLY A 538 9.72 15.86 -32.72
C GLY A 538 8.74 16.42 -31.71
N LYS A 539 8.75 17.74 -31.53
CA LYS A 539 7.78 18.43 -30.65
C LYS A 539 6.34 18.15 -31.06
N SER A 540 6.02 18.27 -32.36
CA SER A 540 4.67 17.95 -32.88
C SER A 540 4.29 16.50 -32.61
N LEU A 541 5.20 15.56 -32.87
CA LEU A 541 4.98 14.13 -32.65
C LEU A 541 4.73 13.81 -31.17
N MET A 542 5.47 14.44 -30.26
CA MET A 542 5.25 14.30 -28.81
C MET A 542 3.87 14.84 -28.42
N CYS A 543 3.53 16.06 -28.84
CA CYS A 543 2.21 16.66 -28.60
C CYS A 543 1.08 15.76 -29.11
N GLU A 544 1.18 15.28 -30.35
CA GLU A 544 0.22 14.37 -30.98
C GLU A 544 0.09 13.08 -30.18
N THR A 545 1.20 12.46 -29.78
CA THR A 545 1.19 11.23 -28.98
C THR A 545 0.49 11.43 -27.63
N LEU A 546 0.80 12.52 -26.92
CA LEU A 546 0.19 12.82 -25.63
C LEU A 546 -1.30 13.13 -25.75
N ARG A 547 -1.68 13.92 -26.75
CA ARG A 547 -3.07 14.23 -27.06
C ARG A 547 -3.85 12.98 -27.44
N GLU A 548 -3.30 12.12 -28.30
CA GLU A 548 -3.94 10.86 -28.67
C GLU A 548 -4.17 9.96 -27.46
N ILE A 549 -3.20 9.81 -26.55
CA ILE A 549 -3.37 9.04 -25.32
C ILE A 549 -4.48 9.67 -24.47
N GLY A 550 -4.43 10.99 -24.25
CA GLY A 550 -5.42 11.70 -23.45
C GLY A 550 -6.84 11.59 -24.02
N ASP A 551 -7.00 11.78 -25.32
CA ASP A 551 -8.28 11.70 -26.03
C ASP A 551 -8.87 10.28 -26.02
N LEU A 552 -8.01 9.26 -26.09
CA LEU A 552 -8.47 7.87 -26.04
C LEU A 552 -8.98 7.46 -24.67
N VAL A 553 -8.34 7.93 -23.61
CA VAL A 553 -8.75 7.60 -22.23
C VAL A 553 -9.93 8.45 -21.79
N SER A 554 -10.03 9.69 -22.28
CA SER A 554 -11.17 10.58 -22.00
C SER A 554 -12.48 10.12 -22.65
N LYS A 555 -12.42 9.29 -23.70
CA LYS A 555 -13.61 8.68 -24.30
C LYS A 555 -14.18 7.63 -23.36
N GLU A 556 -15.42 7.82 -22.92
CA GLU A 556 -16.15 6.85 -22.11
C GLU A 556 -16.09 5.45 -22.75
N GLY A 557 -15.73 4.44 -21.96
CA GLY A 557 -15.71 3.05 -22.42
C GLY A 557 -14.33 2.41 -22.60
N LEU A 558 -13.22 3.16 -22.50
CA LEU A 558 -11.86 2.59 -22.61
C LEU A 558 -11.22 2.29 -21.24
N ASP A 559 -10.58 1.12 -21.11
CA ASP A 559 -9.81 0.75 -19.92
C ASP A 559 -8.33 1.07 -20.10
N HIS A 560 -7.75 1.82 -19.17
CA HIS A 560 -6.33 2.17 -19.19
C HIS A 560 -5.58 1.45 -18.08
N PHE A 561 -4.38 0.94 -18.40
CA PHE A 561 -3.43 0.34 -17.46
C PHE A 561 -2.02 0.85 -17.78
N GLY A 562 -1.43 1.58 -16.84
CA GLY A 562 -0.05 2.07 -16.93
C GLY A 562 0.94 1.06 -16.35
N PHE A 563 2.11 0.92 -17.00
CA PHE A 563 3.18 0.03 -16.60
C PHE A 563 4.51 0.78 -16.46
N SER A 564 5.22 0.49 -15.37
CA SER A 564 6.60 0.92 -15.15
C SER A 564 7.43 -0.28 -14.72
N SER A 565 8.67 -0.38 -15.19
CA SER A 565 9.57 -1.49 -14.87
C SER A 565 10.84 -0.98 -14.21
N TRP A 566 11.07 -1.41 -12.98
CA TRP A 566 12.29 -1.21 -12.20
C TRP A 566 13.27 -2.40 -12.33
N CYS A 567 12.90 -3.39 -13.13
CA CYS A 567 13.75 -4.54 -13.40
C CYS A 567 15.11 -4.12 -14.01
N LYS A 568 16.18 -4.78 -13.57
CA LYS A 568 17.59 -4.55 -13.95
C LYS A 568 18.17 -3.21 -13.53
N PHE A 569 17.53 -2.47 -12.61
CA PHE A 569 18.13 -1.29 -11.98
C PHE A 569 19.09 -1.65 -10.84
N GLY A 570 19.08 -2.88 -10.33
CA GLY A 570 20.06 -3.33 -9.35
C GLY A 570 19.88 -2.71 -7.97
N PHE A 571 18.66 -2.36 -7.57
CA PHE A 571 18.38 -1.83 -6.23
C PHE A 571 18.76 -2.81 -5.11
N TYR A 572 18.69 -4.12 -5.36
CA TYR A 572 19.17 -5.14 -4.42
C TYR A 572 20.70 -5.19 -4.26
N GLU A 573 21.45 -4.48 -5.09
CA GLU A 573 22.91 -4.39 -4.98
C GLU A 573 23.36 -3.23 -4.07
N ALA A 574 22.43 -2.46 -3.52
CA ALA A 574 22.71 -1.36 -2.62
C ALA A 574 23.28 -1.89 -1.29
N ASP A 575 24.60 -1.83 -1.12
CA ASP A 575 25.30 -2.31 0.07
C ASP A 575 26.16 -1.18 0.66
N PHE A 576 25.77 -0.71 1.85
CA PHE A 576 26.46 0.36 2.57
C PHE A 576 27.70 -0.12 3.35
N GLY A 577 28.03 -1.41 3.29
CA GLY A 577 29.12 -2.05 4.02
C GLY A 577 28.66 -3.01 5.12
N TRP A 578 27.35 -3.23 5.25
CA TRP A 578 26.75 -4.18 6.20
C TRP A 578 25.76 -5.14 5.52
N GLY A 579 25.90 -5.32 4.20
CA GLY A 579 25.11 -6.26 3.43
C GLY A 579 24.04 -5.59 2.56
N LYS A 580 23.44 -6.43 1.71
CA LYS A 580 22.41 -6.06 0.74
C LYS A 580 21.02 -6.07 1.39
N PRO A 581 20.04 -5.29 0.87
CA PRO A 581 18.69 -5.34 1.38
C PRO A 581 18.08 -6.73 1.24
N ALA A 582 17.32 -7.15 2.26
CA ALA A 582 16.48 -8.34 2.19
C ALA A 582 15.24 -8.11 1.32
N TRP A 583 14.75 -6.88 1.29
CA TRP A 583 13.60 -6.50 0.47
C TRP A 583 13.75 -5.05 -0.03
N VAL A 584 13.39 -4.85 -1.29
CA VAL A 584 13.23 -3.55 -1.92
C VAL A 584 11.75 -3.42 -2.25
N SER A 585 11.06 -2.49 -1.60
CA SER A 585 9.63 -2.31 -1.78
C SER A 585 9.31 -1.03 -2.52
N SER A 586 8.20 -1.06 -3.27
CA SER A 586 7.42 0.14 -3.54
C SER A 586 6.56 0.47 -2.31
N PHE A 587 5.56 1.32 -2.47
CA PHE A 587 4.62 1.70 -1.41
C PHE A 587 3.21 1.32 -1.84
N GLY A 588 2.38 0.87 -0.90
CA GLY A 588 0.95 0.74 -1.13
C GLY A 588 0.30 2.12 -1.19
N MET A 589 -0.66 2.30 -2.09
CA MET A 589 -1.45 3.52 -2.19
C MET A 589 -2.89 3.24 -1.74
N GLU A 590 -3.39 4.06 -0.81
CA GLU A 590 -4.82 4.21 -0.55
C GLU A 590 -5.16 5.68 -0.76
N ASN A 591 -5.27 6.08 -2.02
CA ASN A 591 -5.56 7.46 -2.38
C ASN A 591 -6.95 7.57 -3.00
N SER A 592 -7.62 8.70 -2.71
CA SER A 592 -8.89 9.08 -3.32
C SER A 592 -8.76 9.44 -4.80
N VAL A 593 -7.53 9.70 -5.25
CA VAL A 593 -7.14 9.91 -6.65
C VAL A 593 -6.01 8.93 -6.98
N TYR A 594 -6.19 8.14 -8.02
CA TYR A 594 -5.23 7.11 -8.41
C TYR A 594 -5.22 6.88 -9.91
N MET A 595 -4.20 6.17 -10.41
CA MET A 595 -4.15 5.65 -11.77
C MET A 595 -4.03 4.14 -11.66
N ASN A 596 -4.67 3.40 -12.58
CA ASN A 596 -4.41 1.97 -12.74
C ASN A 596 -2.94 1.79 -13.14
N LEU A 597 -2.11 1.38 -12.18
CA LEU A 597 -0.66 1.38 -12.33
C LEU A 597 -0.07 0.06 -11.85
N ILE A 598 0.79 -0.52 -12.68
CA ILE A 598 1.54 -1.73 -12.40
C ILE A 598 3.03 -1.38 -12.40
N ILE A 599 3.69 -1.59 -11.26
CA ILE A 599 5.15 -1.42 -11.12
C ILE A 599 5.79 -2.80 -11.01
N LEU A 600 6.66 -3.13 -11.98
CA LEU A 600 7.39 -4.39 -12.01
C LEU A 600 8.78 -4.23 -11.42
N VAL A 601 9.05 -4.90 -10.31
CA VAL A 601 10.32 -4.85 -9.57
C VAL A 601 11.00 -6.22 -9.65
N ASP A 602 12.33 -6.23 -9.64
CA ASP A 602 13.05 -7.50 -9.50
C ASP A 602 12.76 -8.15 -8.15
N THR A 603 12.67 -9.48 -8.13
CA THR A 603 12.82 -10.22 -6.88
C THR A 603 14.27 -10.15 -6.39
N ARG A 604 14.52 -10.43 -5.11
CA ARG A 604 15.86 -10.38 -4.49
C ARG A 604 16.94 -11.14 -5.27
N PHE A 605 16.61 -12.28 -5.87
CA PHE A 605 17.56 -13.09 -6.64
C PHE A 605 17.58 -12.78 -8.13
N GLY A 606 16.77 -11.84 -8.62
CA GLY A 606 16.80 -11.32 -9.99
C GLY A 606 16.08 -12.16 -11.05
N ASP A 607 15.69 -13.39 -10.74
CA ASP A 607 15.08 -14.33 -11.70
C ASP A 607 13.55 -14.18 -11.81
N GLY A 608 12.90 -13.80 -10.70
CA GLY A 608 11.46 -13.51 -10.63
C GLY A 608 11.11 -12.02 -10.81
N ILE A 609 9.81 -11.72 -10.90
CA ILE A 609 9.26 -10.36 -10.91
C ILE A 609 8.25 -10.21 -9.77
N GLU A 610 8.38 -9.13 -9.01
CA GLU A 610 7.38 -8.65 -8.06
C GLU A 610 6.58 -7.51 -8.72
N ALA A 611 5.28 -7.73 -8.93
CA ALA A 611 4.37 -6.76 -9.52
C ALA A 611 3.53 -6.08 -8.42
N TRP A 612 3.65 -4.76 -8.33
CA TRP A 612 2.81 -3.92 -7.47
C TRP A 612 1.67 -3.39 -8.32
N VAL A 613 0.47 -3.91 -8.08
CA VAL A 613 -0.73 -3.66 -8.90
C VAL A 613 -1.67 -2.78 -8.10
N THR A 614 -1.89 -1.54 -8.57
CA THR A 614 -2.85 -0.59 -8.00
C THR A 614 -4.04 -0.47 -8.93
N LEU A 615 -5.23 -0.81 -8.43
CA LEU A 615 -6.50 -0.78 -9.17
C LEU A 615 -7.64 -0.28 -8.28
N ASP A 616 -8.82 -0.04 -8.87
CA ASP A 616 -10.08 0.07 -8.14
C ASP A 616 -10.31 -1.14 -7.23
N GLU A 617 -10.88 -0.93 -6.04
CA GLU A 617 -11.15 -2.01 -5.09
C GLU A 617 -11.99 -3.16 -5.70
N GLN A 618 -12.96 -2.84 -6.56
CA GLN A 618 -13.81 -3.85 -7.19
C GLN A 618 -13.07 -4.64 -8.26
N ASP A 619 -12.24 -3.95 -9.06
CA ASP A 619 -11.43 -4.58 -10.10
C ASP A 619 -10.39 -5.51 -9.47
N MET A 620 -9.75 -5.06 -8.38
CA MET A 620 -8.82 -5.90 -7.61
C MET A 620 -9.52 -7.13 -7.02
N ALA A 621 -10.71 -6.98 -6.43
CA ALA A 621 -11.43 -8.10 -5.83
C ALA A 621 -11.84 -9.19 -6.85
N ILE A 622 -12.00 -8.81 -8.12
CA ILE A 622 -12.21 -9.76 -9.22
C ILE A 622 -10.87 -10.39 -9.63
N LEU A 623 -9.82 -9.58 -9.78
CA LEU A 623 -8.48 -10.02 -10.15
C LEU A 623 -7.90 -11.03 -9.15
N GLU A 624 -8.12 -10.84 -7.84
CA GLU A 624 -7.70 -11.75 -6.77
C GLU A 624 -8.35 -13.14 -6.85
N ARG A 625 -9.40 -13.30 -7.66
CA ARG A 625 -10.12 -14.56 -7.86
C ARG A 625 -9.80 -15.20 -9.22
N ASP A 626 -8.96 -14.58 -10.02
CA ASP A 626 -8.57 -15.09 -11.33
C ASP A 626 -7.73 -16.37 -11.17
N GLU A 627 -8.26 -17.51 -11.64
CA GLU A 627 -7.63 -18.82 -11.45
C GLU A 627 -6.29 -18.94 -12.20
N GLU A 628 -6.14 -18.29 -13.35
CA GLU A 628 -4.92 -18.32 -14.14
C GLU A 628 -3.79 -17.55 -13.41
N LEU A 629 -4.14 -16.39 -12.86
CA LEU A 629 -3.25 -15.56 -12.05
C LEU A 629 -2.87 -16.26 -10.75
N LEU A 630 -3.83 -16.83 -10.01
CA LEU A 630 -3.57 -17.57 -8.76
C LEU A 630 -2.67 -18.78 -8.96
N ARG A 631 -2.67 -19.39 -10.15
CA ARG A 631 -1.77 -20.50 -10.50
C ARG A 631 -0.33 -20.02 -10.78
N LEU A 632 -0.15 -18.78 -11.23
CA LEU A 632 1.13 -18.26 -11.71
C LEU A 632 1.76 -17.22 -10.78
N ALA A 633 1.01 -16.66 -9.84
CA ALA A 633 1.50 -15.63 -8.93
C ALA A 633 1.07 -15.88 -7.47
N MET A 634 1.96 -15.52 -6.55
CA MET A 634 1.67 -15.51 -5.11
C MET A 634 1.30 -14.09 -4.67
N PHE A 635 0.19 -13.94 -3.96
CA PHE A 635 -0.28 -12.66 -3.42
C PHE A 635 0.32 -12.38 -2.05
N ASP A 636 0.90 -11.19 -1.91
CA ASP A 636 1.49 -10.63 -0.70
C ASP A 636 2.33 -11.60 0.16
N PRO A 637 3.18 -12.49 -0.43
CA PRO A 637 3.91 -13.48 0.37
C PRO A 637 5.06 -12.84 1.13
N SER A 638 5.40 -13.32 2.32
CA SER A 638 6.55 -12.80 3.08
C SER A 638 7.79 -12.58 2.19
N PRO A 639 8.39 -11.38 2.17
CA PRO A 639 9.67 -11.15 1.52
C PRO A 639 10.80 -12.08 2.01
N LEU A 640 10.68 -12.65 3.21
CA LEU A 640 11.65 -13.60 3.77
C LEU A 640 11.51 -15.02 3.18
N MET A 641 10.29 -15.40 2.76
CA MET A 641 10.00 -16.72 2.20
C MET A 641 10.48 -16.89 0.76
N ILE A 642 10.86 -15.78 0.11
CA ILE A 642 11.48 -15.77 -1.20
C ILE A 642 12.91 -16.29 -1.04
N SER A 643 13.04 -17.61 -0.96
CA SER A 643 14.31 -18.36 -1.04
C SER A 643 14.42 -19.02 -2.42
N LYS A 644 15.63 -19.35 -2.88
CA LYS A 644 15.85 -20.08 -4.14
C LYS A 644 15.02 -21.38 -4.27
N SER A 645 14.58 -21.98 -3.16
CA SER A 645 13.83 -23.24 -3.15
C SER A 645 12.31 -23.09 -3.30
N ALA A 646 11.73 -21.93 -2.94
CA ALA A 646 10.29 -21.70 -2.99
C ALA A 646 9.78 -21.23 -4.37
N LEU A 647 10.70 -20.94 -5.30
CA LEU A 647 10.42 -20.41 -6.65
C LEU A 647 10.69 -21.43 -7.78
N ASN A 648 11.05 -22.66 -7.43
CA ASN A 648 11.29 -23.76 -8.37
C ASN A 648 10.03 -24.58 -8.59
#